data_AF-A0A226DQR3-F1
#
_entry.id   AF-A0A226DQR3-F1
#
_cell.length_a   1.000
_cell.length_b   1.000
_cell.length_c   1.000
_cell.angle_alpha   90.00
_cell.angle_beta   90.00
_cell.angle_gamma   90.00
#
_symmetry.space_group_name_H-M   'P 1'
#
loop_
_entity.id
_entity.type
_entity.pdbx_description
1 polymer ?
#
loop_
_entity_poly.entity_id
_entity_poly.type
_entity_poly.pdbx_seq_one_letter_code
_entity_poly.pdbx_strand_id
1 'polypeptide(L)'
;MTALHFVDPSVQFLIILATTYGLNGANVQYGESINQPAVDSIHIQANHLKYLYPFQNCTTKIFTTKNFVWETIHKPLYGPIVFLSYDTKLNMIERGIDFRKFSMQMRRNFAPHCWATFTILPENEYLTRNRPHPDFISLKCFIDFNVWSQYFILVTAVPHVIQKYLKSELVLFRLSLREVIIVDVTHFVTNGLKLRMLYYNMYYIKSPTVGMEHSEPWYQIDCLPSDCFIQLTIVGQNVSRLNKYFWSTYSSYGGANMRNVRQLFGHADVGRIHHSTPEYRRLSNFTSFHGFLSFWILQDVIELNFTNYKPLHFIPPIQSLGPSGSRGLNLVIYDVHTHSYVSCYQVNSNSDILSTLTSPFDGVSWTLLITCFVTVVLLLTAVLCNCSAVSSDRVILMVGLTLESSVLASRAIYEAKFSQRKHESIGMYTIIAVWIILVGTILTNWYKSCFTIEMIVPRIYKSPWTSVMDVEGIRILVPFSFLDEYDSLTVHNAEYFVYLDFYSKLYFRFLHTSLENVTNQRLVAHKVIAKKLYNMLLPHFGLDENMTPVGHGIFSSSIGKPPPYNKSALQDYPIQPVEYGNRFEILKTLSGCGKVALMDSAENIATITNFLNDNQKRITYVKGDDDFFTEIRGWTFFPVRDSYAEERLKLMISSGIFAHWEFIYKLWKPKKLLNYYANWTHPKVEAVSRLDFDSKITAAFVLRAGYCYNNRWVQDIPCSNFTDSQNAWLHV
;
A
#
# COMPACT_ATOMS: atom_id res chain seq x y z
N MET A 1 6.03 -27.25 16.43
CA MET A 1 5.18 -26.95 15.26
C MET A 1 4.36 -25.67 15.39
N THR A 2 3.84 -25.28 16.57
CA THR A 2 3.05 -24.03 16.73
C THR A 2 3.82 -22.71 16.60
N ALA A 3 5.15 -22.71 16.51
CA ALA A 3 5.97 -21.50 16.31
C ALA A 3 6.23 -21.16 14.83
N LEU A 4 5.84 -22.03 13.88
CA LEU A 4 6.12 -21.88 12.44
C LEU A 4 5.04 -21.10 11.67
N HIS A 5 4.03 -20.56 12.35
CA HIS A 5 2.90 -19.83 11.76
C HIS A 5 3.08 -18.29 11.71
N PHE A 6 4.24 -17.77 12.15
CA PHE A 6 4.46 -16.33 12.35
C PHE A 6 5.29 -15.63 11.26
N VAL A 7 5.48 -16.27 10.10
CA VAL A 7 6.28 -15.69 9.02
C VAL A 7 5.41 -15.45 7.80
N ASP A 8 5.70 -14.36 7.07
CA ASP A 8 5.10 -13.97 5.79
C ASP A 8 4.66 -15.18 4.95
N PRO A 9 3.49 -15.17 4.28
CA PRO A 9 3.01 -16.27 3.44
C PRO A 9 4.06 -16.84 2.46
N SER A 10 4.96 -16.00 1.95
CA SER A 10 6.07 -16.39 1.08
C SER A 10 7.16 -17.19 1.82
N VAL A 11 7.46 -16.85 3.06
CA VAL A 11 8.38 -17.59 3.93
C VAL A 11 7.71 -18.83 4.52
N GLN A 12 6.41 -18.76 4.83
CA GLN A 12 5.61 -19.92 5.22
C GLN A 12 5.59 -20.97 4.10
N PHE A 13 5.51 -20.54 2.83
CA PHE A 13 5.63 -21.44 1.67
C PHE A 13 7.00 -22.13 1.62
N LEU A 14 8.10 -21.40 1.82
CA LEU A 14 9.47 -21.96 1.87
C LEU A 14 9.67 -22.91 3.07
N ILE A 15 9.09 -22.59 4.22
CA ILE A 15 9.12 -23.41 5.43
C ILE A 15 8.28 -24.68 5.28
N ILE A 16 7.09 -24.59 4.68
CA ILE A 16 6.24 -25.76 4.36
C ILE A 16 6.97 -26.66 3.36
N LEU A 17 7.62 -26.10 2.34
CA LEU A 17 8.50 -26.85 1.45
C LEU A 17 9.58 -27.56 2.26
N ALA A 18 10.36 -26.85 3.07
CA ALA A 18 11.46 -27.47 3.80
C ALA A 18 11.03 -28.50 4.85
N THR A 19 9.88 -28.31 5.50
CA THR A 19 9.33 -29.31 6.46
C THR A 19 8.73 -30.52 5.75
N THR A 20 8.10 -30.36 4.59
CA THR A 20 7.66 -31.49 3.77
C THR A 20 8.82 -32.27 3.16
N TYR A 21 9.96 -31.64 2.89
CA TYR A 21 11.16 -32.33 2.40
C TYR A 21 12.09 -32.86 3.51
N GLY A 22 12.04 -32.31 4.74
CA GLY A 22 13.00 -32.60 5.81
C GLY A 22 12.55 -33.59 6.90
N LEU A 23 11.27 -33.94 7.03
CA LEU A 23 10.76 -34.74 8.17
C LEU A 23 10.52 -36.24 7.92
N ASN A 24 11.01 -36.81 6.81
CA ASN A 24 10.84 -38.23 6.47
C ASN A 24 11.75 -39.21 7.27
N GLY A 25 11.94 -38.99 8.58
CA GLY A 25 12.87 -39.78 9.41
C GLY A 25 12.26 -40.58 10.57
N ALA A 26 10.99 -40.39 10.93
CA ALA A 26 10.40 -41.07 12.09
C ALA A 26 9.54 -42.28 11.67
N ASN A 27 10.10 -43.49 11.80
CA ASN A 27 9.39 -44.76 11.64
C ASN A 27 8.38 -44.95 12.78
N VAL A 28 7.12 -44.63 12.55
CA VAL A 28 6.01 -45.04 13.43
C VAL A 28 5.43 -46.34 12.87
N GLN A 29 5.65 -47.45 13.57
CA GLN A 29 5.02 -48.74 13.27
C GLN A 29 3.55 -48.73 13.72
N TYR A 30 2.61 -48.70 12.78
CA TYR A 30 1.22 -49.07 13.02
C TYR A 30 0.99 -50.48 12.48
N GLY A 31 0.66 -51.41 13.36
CA GLY A 31 0.39 -52.82 13.04
C GLY A 31 -1.09 -53.16 13.21
N GLU A 32 -1.91 -52.85 12.23
CA GLU A 32 -3.22 -53.48 12.03
C GLU A 32 -3.41 -53.76 10.54
N SER A 33 -3.22 -55.01 10.13
CA SER A 33 -3.48 -55.45 8.75
C SER A 33 -4.97 -55.68 8.56
N ILE A 34 -5.64 -54.80 7.82
CA ILE A 34 -7.03 -54.99 7.42
C ILE A 34 -7.05 -55.96 6.24
N ASN A 35 -7.40 -57.24 6.49
CA ASN A 35 -7.66 -58.22 5.43
C ASN A 35 -9.05 -57.96 4.83
N GLN A 36 -9.13 -57.08 3.83
CA GLN A 36 -10.33 -56.93 3.01
C GLN A 36 -10.22 -57.82 1.75
N PRO A 37 -11.30 -58.51 1.35
CA PRO A 37 -11.32 -59.29 0.12
C PRO A 37 -11.00 -58.38 -1.07
N ALA A 38 -10.23 -58.88 -2.03
CA ALA A 38 -9.89 -58.16 -3.24
C ALA A 38 -11.17 -57.82 -4.00
N VAL A 39 -11.68 -56.61 -3.79
CA VAL A 39 -12.76 -56.05 -4.60
C VAL A 39 -12.15 -55.83 -5.99
N ASP A 40 -12.60 -56.61 -6.97
CA ASP A 40 -12.22 -56.46 -8.37
C ASP A 40 -12.38 -55.00 -8.80
N SER A 41 -11.45 -54.53 -9.64
CA SER A 41 -11.38 -53.14 -10.12
C SER A 41 -12.77 -52.60 -10.40
N ILE A 42 -13.19 -51.58 -9.65
CA ILE A 42 -14.51 -50.95 -9.79
C ILE A 42 -14.73 -50.66 -11.26
N HIS A 43 -15.58 -51.46 -11.92
CA HIS A 43 -15.90 -51.23 -13.31
C HIS A 43 -16.83 -50.02 -13.30
N ILE A 44 -16.28 -48.84 -13.56
CA ILE A 44 -17.02 -47.59 -13.58
C ILE A 44 -17.99 -47.66 -14.76
N GLN A 45 -19.21 -48.10 -14.48
CA GLN A 45 -20.27 -48.19 -15.46
C GLN A 45 -20.84 -46.80 -15.74
N ALA A 46 -21.51 -46.65 -16.89
CA ALA A 46 -22.18 -45.41 -17.31
C ALA A 46 -23.09 -44.78 -16.23
N ASN A 47 -23.57 -45.57 -15.27
CA ASN A 47 -24.34 -45.09 -14.12
C ASN A 47 -23.60 -44.09 -13.23
N HIS A 48 -22.26 -44.07 -13.21
CA HIS A 48 -21.47 -43.15 -12.38
C HIS A 48 -21.54 -41.70 -12.92
N LEU A 49 -21.96 -41.52 -14.18
CA LEU A 49 -22.11 -40.20 -14.80
C LEU A 49 -23.25 -39.38 -14.23
N LYS A 50 -24.21 -40.02 -13.55
CA LYS A 50 -25.29 -39.30 -12.86
C LYS A 50 -24.74 -38.38 -11.77
N TYR A 51 -23.59 -38.69 -11.18
CA TYR A 51 -22.90 -37.83 -10.20
C TYR A 51 -22.19 -36.63 -10.81
N LEU A 52 -21.99 -36.61 -12.13
CA LEU A 52 -21.49 -35.43 -12.84
C LEU A 52 -22.60 -34.41 -13.10
N TYR A 53 -23.86 -34.86 -13.18
CA TYR A 53 -25.01 -34.01 -13.51
C TYR A 53 -25.18 -32.80 -12.56
N PRO A 54 -25.06 -32.94 -11.23
CA PRO A 54 -25.13 -31.79 -10.32
C PRO A 54 -24.09 -30.71 -10.63
N PHE A 55 -22.95 -31.09 -11.22
CA PHE A 55 -21.83 -30.20 -11.52
C PHE A 55 -21.73 -29.85 -13.01
N GLN A 56 -22.82 -30.00 -13.77
CA GLN A 56 -22.86 -29.72 -15.21
C GLN A 56 -22.48 -28.28 -15.59
N ASN A 57 -22.63 -27.32 -14.66
CA ASN A 57 -22.22 -25.93 -14.85
C ASN A 57 -20.77 -25.66 -14.42
N CYS A 58 -20.11 -26.60 -13.72
CA CYS A 58 -18.73 -26.45 -13.29
C CYS A 58 -17.73 -26.75 -14.42
N THR A 59 -16.47 -26.36 -14.23
CA THR A 59 -15.36 -27.03 -14.93
C THR A 59 -14.97 -28.27 -14.13
N THR A 60 -15.06 -29.44 -14.76
CA THR A 60 -14.91 -30.72 -14.09
C THR A 60 -13.57 -31.36 -14.42
N LYS A 61 -12.79 -31.71 -13.41
CA LYS A 61 -11.57 -32.52 -13.56
C LYS A 61 -11.86 -33.93 -13.06
N ILE A 62 -11.52 -34.96 -13.83
CA ILE A 62 -11.72 -36.35 -13.45
C ILE A 62 -10.35 -37.04 -13.39
N PHE A 63 -9.98 -37.46 -12.18
CA PHE A 63 -8.77 -38.21 -11.89
C PHE A 63 -9.10 -39.69 -11.79
N THR A 64 -8.45 -40.49 -12.64
CA THR A 64 -8.68 -41.92 -12.76
C THR A 64 -7.37 -42.67 -13.06
N THR A 65 -7.36 -43.98 -12.86
CA THR A 65 -6.21 -44.84 -13.18
C THR A 65 -6.04 -45.01 -14.69
N LYS A 66 -4.83 -45.38 -15.16
CA LYS A 66 -4.37 -45.39 -16.57
C LYS A 66 -5.23 -46.14 -17.60
N ASN A 67 -6.26 -46.89 -17.19
CA ASN A 67 -7.06 -47.75 -18.06
C ASN A 67 -8.51 -47.30 -18.23
N PHE A 68 -8.84 -46.04 -17.92
CA PHE A 68 -10.20 -45.54 -18.09
C PHE A 68 -10.50 -45.24 -19.57
N VAL A 69 -11.37 -46.04 -20.20
CA VAL A 69 -11.82 -45.84 -21.58
C VAL A 69 -13.09 -44.97 -21.57
N TRP A 70 -12.99 -43.76 -22.14
CA TRP A 70 -14.09 -42.77 -22.18
C TRP A 70 -15.06 -42.95 -23.38
N GLU A 71 -14.84 -43.95 -24.24
CA GLU A 71 -15.41 -44.02 -25.60
C GLU A 71 -16.93 -44.15 -25.71
N THR A 72 -17.66 -44.44 -24.63
CA THR A 72 -19.10 -44.71 -24.66
C THR A 72 -19.99 -43.55 -24.20
N ILE A 73 -19.41 -42.40 -23.85
CA ILE A 73 -20.16 -41.30 -23.25
C ILE A 73 -20.47 -40.25 -24.30
N HIS A 74 -21.76 -40.02 -24.58
CA HIS A 74 -22.20 -38.87 -25.35
C HIS A 74 -21.51 -37.61 -24.81
N LYS A 75 -20.85 -36.84 -25.69
CA LYS A 75 -20.15 -35.61 -25.32
C LYS A 75 -21.00 -34.85 -24.29
N PRO A 76 -20.47 -34.59 -23.08
CA PRO A 76 -21.23 -33.89 -22.05
C PRO A 76 -21.76 -32.60 -22.66
N LEU A 77 -23.08 -32.41 -22.60
CA LEU A 77 -23.73 -31.24 -23.19
C LEU A 77 -23.28 -29.94 -22.50
N TYR A 78 -22.76 -30.04 -21.27
CA TYR A 78 -22.52 -28.90 -20.39
C TYR A 78 -21.22 -29.07 -19.59
N GLY A 79 -20.39 -28.03 -19.60
CA GLY A 79 -19.12 -27.94 -18.88
C GLY A 79 -17.94 -28.67 -19.56
N PRO A 80 -16.74 -28.06 -19.61
CA PRO A 80 -15.53 -28.76 -20.03
C PRO A 80 -15.14 -29.79 -18.98
N ILE A 81 -14.89 -31.02 -19.45
CA ILE A 81 -14.36 -32.11 -18.63
C ILE A 81 -12.90 -32.34 -19.00
N VAL A 82 -12.02 -32.34 -17.99
CA VAL A 82 -10.58 -32.58 -18.14
C VAL A 82 -10.25 -33.93 -17.52
N PHE A 83 -9.76 -34.87 -18.33
CA PHE A 83 -9.30 -36.17 -17.87
C PHE A 83 -7.84 -36.13 -17.46
N LEU A 84 -7.56 -36.64 -16.27
CA LEU A 84 -6.22 -36.71 -15.71
C LEU A 84 -5.97 -38.12 -15.21
N SER A 85 -4.83 -38.67 -15.58
CA SER A 85 -4.40 -39.99 -15.14
C SER A 85 -3.58 -39.87 -13.85
N TYR A 86 -3.81 -40.75 -12.87
CA TYR A 86 -2.88 -40.89 -11.75
C TYR A 86 -1.58 -41.47 -12.27
N ASP A 87 -0.57 -40.63 -12.41
CA ASP A 87 0.79 -41.08 -12.57
C ASP A 87 1.59 -40.70 -11.33
N THR A 88 1.88 -41.69 -10.47
CA THR A 88 2.76 -41.50 -9.31
C THR A 88 4.19 -41.17 -9.72
N LYS A 89 4.54 -41.37 -10.99
CA LYS A 89 5.84 -41.00 -11.56
C LYS A 89 5.89 -39.57 -12.08
N LEU A 90 4.78 -38.81 -12.07
CA LEU A 90 4.79 -37.40 -12.47
C LEU A 90 5.57 -36.60 -11.43
N ASN A 91 6.79 -36.19 -11.80
CA ASN A 91 7.60 -35.29 -11.00
C ASN A 91 6.83 -34.00 -10.72
N MET A 92 6.73 -33.62 -9.44
CA MET A 92 6.07 -32.40 -8.94
C MET A 92 6.56 -31.09 -9.60
N ILE A 93 7.67 -31.12 -10.34
CA ILE A 93 8.35 -29.94 -10.87
C ILE A 93 7.78 -29.52 -12.24
N GLU A 94 7.28 -30.46 -13.05
CA GLU A 94 7.19 -30.23 -14.51
C GLU A 94 5.90 -29.61 -15.05
N ARG A 95 4.83 -29.45 -14.27
CA ARG A 95 3.61 -28.80 -14.77
C ARG A 95 2.94 -27.94 -13.71
N GLY A 96 3.24 -26.65 -13.73
CA GLY A 96 2.21 -25.67 -13.41
C GLY A 96 1.14 -25.84 -14.49
N ILE A 97 0.04 -26.53 -14.17
CA ILE A 97 -1.09 -26.60 -15.09
C ILE A 97 -1.45 -25.17 -15.42
N ASP A 98 -1.36 -24.84 -16.71
CA ASP A 98 -1.56 -23.50 -17.21
C ASP A 98 -3.05 -23.16 -17.08
N PHE A 99 -3.48 -22.73 -15.90
CA PHE A 99 -4.83 -22.17 -15.65
C PHE A 99 -5.16 -21.10 -16.69
N ARG A 100 -4.15 -20.48 -17.32
CA ARG A 100 -4.33 -19.49 -18.39
C ARG A 100 -4.85 -20.10 -19.70
N LYS A 101 -4.60 -21.38 -19.98
CA LYS A 101 -5.10 -22.07 -21.19
C LYS A 101 -6.60 -22.33 -21.13
N PHE A 102 -7.10 -22.60 -19.93
CA PHE A 102 -8.54 -22.60 -19.66
C PHE A 102 -8.94 -21.18 -19.30
N SER A 103 -8.67 -20.22 -20.21
CA SER A 103 -9.19 -18.88 -20.03
C SER A 103 -10.68 -19.03 -19.76
N MET A 104 -11.13 -18.45 -18.65
CA MET A 104 -12.54 -18.31 -18.36
C MET A 104 -13.09 -17.36 -19.43
N GLN A 105 -13.26 -17.83 -20.67
CA GLN A 105 -14.20 -17.23 -21.59
C GLN A 105 -15.46 -17.08 -20.77
N MET A 106 -15.85 -15.83 -20.49
CA MET A 106 -17.06 -15.50 -19.75
C MET A 106 -18.17 -16.36 -20.34
N ARG A 107 -18.54 -17.42 -19.63
CA ARG A 107 -19.67 -18.22 -20.05
C ARG A 107 -20.84 -17.28 -19.94
N ARG A 108 -21.62 -17.12 -21.01
CA ARG A 108 -22.90 -16.37 -20.98
C ARG A 108 -23.95 -17.06 -20.09
N ASN A 109 -23.53 -18.00 -19.25
CA ASN A 109 -24.40 -18.77 -18.39
C ASN A 109 -24.70 -17.92 -17.16
N PHE A 110 -25.97 -17.83 -16.78
CA PHE A 110 -26.41 -17.03 -15.64
C PHE A 110 -25.96 -17.61 -14.29
N ALA A 111 -25.60 -18.90 -14.27
CA ALA A 111 -25.15 -19.59 -13.07
C ALA A 111 -23.70 -19.21 -12.70
N PRO A 112 -23.38 -19.04 -11.41
CA PRO A 112 -22.02 -18.79 -10.96
C PRO A 112 -21.10 -19.96 -11.33
N HIS A 113 -19.92 -19.62 -11.86
CA HIS A 113 -18.92 -20.61 -12.23
C HIS A 113 -18.41 -21.36 -11.00
N CYS A 114 -18.21 -22.67 -11.14
CA CYS A 114 -17.67 -23.54 -10.09
C CYS A 114 -16.64 -24.52 -10.65
N TRP A 115 -15.91 -25.16 -9.75
CA TRP A 115 -14.92 -26.15 -10.08
C TRP A 115 -15.23 -27.45 -9.35
N ALA A 116 -15.27 -28.56 -10.08
CA ALA A 116 -15.52 -29.88 -9.49
C ALA A 116 -14.35 -30.80 -9.82
N THR A 117 -13.76 -31.43 -8.81
CA THR A 117 -12.69 -32.41 -9.01
C THR A 117 -13.15 -33.77 -8.51
N PHE A 118 -13.36 -34.70 -9.44
CA PHE A 118 -13.67 -36.09 -9.16
C PHE A 118 -12.37 -36.88 -9.06
N THR A 119 -12.20 -37.55 -7.93
CA THR A 119 -11.02 -38.33 -7.59
C THR A 119 -11.50 -39.75 -7.35
N ILE A 120 -11.34 -40.60 -8.37
CA ILE A 120 -11.68 -42.03 -8.28
C ILE A 120 -10.43 -42.74 -7.75
N LEU A 121 -10.42 -43.08 -6.47
CA LEU A 121 -9.23 -43.63 -5.82
C LEU A 121 -9.12 -45.14 -6.08
N PRO A 122 -7.94 -45.68 -6.43
CA PRO A 122 -7.71 -47.12 -6.39
C PRO A 122 -7.44 -47.52 -4.93
N GLU A 123 -8.49 -48.01 -4.27
CA GLU A 123 -8.55 -48.24 -2.83
C GLU A 123 -7.47 -49.19 -2.31
N ASN A 124 -7.16 -50.23 -3.10
CA ASN A 124 -6.19 -51.25 -2.73
C ASN A 124 -4.72 -50.81 -2.90
N GLU A 125 -4.44 -49.70 -3.58
CA GLU A 125 -3.05 -49.28 -3.83
C GLU A 125 -2.57 -48.14 -2.90
N TYR A 126 -3.47 -47.23 -2.51
CA TYR A 126 -3.09 -45.98 -1.83
C TYR A 126 -3.41 -45.95 -0.34
N LEU A 127 -4.46 -46.65 0.11
CA LEU A 127 -4.90 -46.61 1.51
C LEU A 127 -4.35 -47.77 2.34
N THR A 128 -4.06 -48.91 1.72
CA THR A 128 -3.69 -50.17 2.38
C THR A 128 -2.17 -50.40 2.47
N ARG A 129 -1.37 -49.76 1.61
CA ARG A 129 0.09 -49.82 1.74
C ARG A 129 0.50 -48.90 2.88
N ASN A 130 1.20 -49.44 3.88
CA ASN A 130 1.91 -48.76 4.98
C ASN A 130 2.97 -47.72 4.52
N ARG A 131 2.80 -47.11 3.34
CA ARG A 131 3.56 -45.93 2.96
C ARG A 131 3.00 -44.75 3.76
N PRO A 132 3.87 -43.91 4.35
CA PRO A 132 3.42 -42.63 4.90
C PRO A 132 2.60 -41.95 3.81
N HIS A 133 1.32 -41.75 4.08
CA HIS A 133 0.28 -41.57 3.08
C HIS A 133 0.75 -40.66 1.94
N PRO A 134 0.84 -41.15 0.68
CA PRO A 134 1.18 -40.29 -0.43
C PRO A 134 0.11 -39.21 -0.47
N ASP A 135 0.55 -37.98 -0.22
CA ASP A 135 -0.34 -36.84 -0.04
C ASP A 135 -0.92 -36.44 -1.38
N PHE A 136 -1.88 -37.23 -1.85
CA PHE A 136 -2.46 -37.05 -3.16
C PHE A 136 -3.10 -35.67 -3.24
N ILE A 137 -3.72 -35.18 -2.16
CA ILE A 137 -4.37 -33.86 -2.09
C ILE A 137 -3.40 -32.71 -2.41
N SER A 138 -2.09 -32.90 -2.19
CA SER A 138 -1.05 -31.93 -2.52
C SER A 138 -0.50 -31.99 -3.95
N LEU A 139 -0.92 -32.95 -4.76
CA LEU A 139 -0.45 -33.01 -6.13
C LEU A 139 -0.88 -31.73 -6.87
N LYS A 140 0.05 -31.09 -7.59
CA LYS A 140 -0.20 -29.83 -8.34
C LYS A 140 -1.26 -29.95 -9.44
N CYS A 141 -1.78 -31.15 -9.68
CA CYS A 141 -2.86 -31.37 -10.62
C CYS A 141 -4.22 -30.85 -10.11
N PHE A 142 -4.36 -30.68 -8.80
CA PHE A 142 -5.54 -30.11 -8.17
C PHE A 142 -5.67 -28.61 -8.47
N ILE A 143 -6.91 -28.12 -8.36
CA ILE A 143 -7.24 -26.72 -8.60
C ILE A 143 -6.57 -25.89 -7.51
N ASP A 144 -6.03 -24.72 -7.86
CA ASP A 144 -5.37 -23.86 -6.89
C ASP A 144 -6.34 -23.61 -5.74
N PHE A 145 -5.88 -23.77 -4.50
CA PHE A 145 -6.73 -23.70 -3.31
C PHE A 145 -7.40 -22.32 -3.15
N ASN A 146 -6.92 -21.30 -3.86
CA ASN A 146 -7.47 -19.95 -3.85
C ASN A 146 -8.64 -19.72 -4.83
N VAL A 147 -9.08 -20.71 -5.60
CA VAL A 147 -10.21 -20.51 -6.52
C VAL A 147 -11.55 -20.62 -5.79
N TRP A 148 -12.52 -19.78 -6.14
CA TRP A 148 -13.86 -19.81 -5.53
C TRP A 148 -14.63 -21.08 -5.91
N SER A 149 -15.53 -21.52 -5.02
CA SER A 149 -16.51 -22.59 -5.27
C SER A 149 -15.89 -23.88 -5.81
N GLN A 150 -15.01 -24.48 -5.02
CA GLN A 150 -14.35 -25.75 -5.33
C GLN A 150 -15.00 -26.92 -4.60
N TYR A 151 -15.45 -27.89 -5.37
CA TYR A 151 -15.94 -29.17 -4.89
C TYR A 151 -14.89 -30.26 -5.13
N PHE A 152 -14.54 -30.98 -4.07
CA PHE A 152 -13.61 -32.09 -4.09
C PHE A 152 -14.37 -33.39 -3.83
N ILE A 153 -14.70 -34.11 -4.92
CA ILE A 153 -15.53 -35.29 -4.90
C ILE A 153 -14.64 -36.54 -4.88
N LEU A 154 -14.66 -37.27 -3.78
CA LEU A 154 -13.96 -38.55 -3.61
C LEU A 154 -14.95 -39.69 -3.88
N VAL A 155 -14.68 -40.47 -4.92
CA VAL A 155 -15.52 -41.61 -5.31
C VAL A 155 -14.85 -42.89 -4.78
N THR A 156 -15.52 -43.61 -3.87
CA THR A 156 -14.94 -44.77 -3.16
C THR A 156 -15.99 -45.79 -2.70
N ALA A 157 -15.63 -47.06 -2.55
CA ALA A 157 -16.34 -48.15 -1.90
C ALA A 157 -15.99 -48.31 -0.41
N VAL A 158 -14.97 -47.59 0.10
CA VAL A 158 -14.56 -47.60 1.51
C VAL A 158 -14.70 -46.23 2.17
N PRO A 159 -15.91 -45.63 2.18
CA PRO A 159 -16.13 -44.27 2.67
C PRO A 159 -15.61 -44.07 4.09
N HIS A 160 -15.78 -45.05 4.99
CA HIS A 160 -15.32 -44.98 6.38
C HIS A 160 -13.79 -44.78 6.52
N VAL A 161 -12.99 -45.39 5.64
CA VAL A 161 -11.52 -45.23 5.64
C VAL A 161 -11.17 -43.81 5.20
N ILE A 162 -11.82 -43.31 4.15
CA ILE A 162 -11.63 -41.94 3.66
C ILE A 162 -12.06 -40.91 4.72
N GLN A 163 -13.19 -41.14 5.40
CA GLN A 163 -13.62 -40.26 6.50
C GLN A 163 -12.59 -40.18 7.63
N LYS A 164 -11.92 -41.30 7.97
CA LYS A 164 -10.83 -41.32 8.95
C LYS A 164 -9.59 -40.57 8.44
N TYR A 165 -9.23 -40.75 7.17
CA TYR A 165 -8.13 -40.06 6.51
C TYR A 165 -8.33 -38.53 6.49
N LEU A 166 -9.53 -38.08 6.12
CA LEU A 166 -9.87 -36.66 6.03
C LEU A 166 -9.88 -35.93 7.38
N LYS A 167 -10.03 -36.66 8.50
CA LYS A 167 -9.89 -36.11 9.86
C LYS A 167 -8.44 -35.84 10.25
N SER A 168 -7.45 -36.30 9.48
CA SER A 168 -6.04 -36.02 9.73
C SER A 168 -5.76 -34.52 9.60
N GLU A 169 -5.04 -33.96 10.57
CA GLU A 169 -4.72 -32.53 10.58
C GLU A 169 -3.94 -32.07 9.35
N LEU A 170 -3.02 -32.92 8.86
CA LEU A 170 -2.23 -32.65 7.66
C LEU A 170 -3.12 -32.54 6.42
N VAL A 171 -4.15 -33.38 6.35
CA VAL A 171 -5.11 -33.42 5.25
C VAL A 171 -6.02 -32.18 5.30
N LEU A 172 -6.55 -31.84 6.48
CA LEU A 172 -7.39 -30.66 6.66
C LEU A 172 -6.70 -29.38 6.22
N PHE A 173 -5.43 -29.23 6.59
CA PHE A 173 -4.64 -28.08 6.19
C PHE A 173 -4.51 -27.96 4.66
N ARG A 174 -4.41 -29.10 3.96
CA ARG A 174 -4.26 -29.14 2.49
C ARG A 174 -5.57 -29.07 1.72
N LEU A 175 -6.68 -29.47 2.33
CA LEU A 175 -8.02 -29.26 1.77
C LEU A 175 -8.34 -27.76 1.68
N SER A 176 -7.82 -26.95 2.61
CA SER A 176 -7.98 -25.50 2.61
C SER A 176 -9.46 -25.12 2.48
N LEU A 177 -9.86 -24.41 1.42
CA LEU A 177 -11.22 -23.91 1.18
C LEU A 177 -12.14 -24.87 0.41
N ARG A 178 -11.69 -26.10 0.12
CA ARG A 178 -12.43 -27.03 -0.74
C ARG A 178 -13.58 -27.69 0.02
N GLU A 179 -14.75 -27.72 -0.59
CA GLU A 179 -15.89 -28.48 -0.09
C GLU A 179 -15.70 -29.95 -0.45
N VAL A 180 -15.57 -30.83 0.55
CA VAL A 180 -15.28 -32.25 0.32
C VAL A 180 -16.55 -33.07 0.35
N ILE A 181 -16.76 -33.88 -0.70
CA ILE A 181 -17.92 -34.73 -0.87
C ILE A 181 -17.42 -36.16 -1.09
N ILE A 182 -17.95 -37.12 -0.34
CA ILE A 182 -17.70 -38.54 -0.56
C ILE A 182 -18.90 -39.15 -1.28
N VAL A 183 -18.65 -39.88 -2.35
CA VAL A 183 -19.63 -40.67 -3.07
C VAL A 183 -19.31 -42.14 -2.83
N ASP A 184 -20.23 -42.84 -2.17
CA ASP A 184 -20.12 -44.26 -1.88
C ASP A 184 -20.61 -45.09 -3.07
N VAL A 185 -19.70 -45.81 -3.73
CA VAL A 185 -20.02 -46.61 -4.91
C VAL A 185 -20.75 -47.92 -4.58
N THR A 186 -20.69 -48.40 -3.33
CA THR A 186 -21.37 -49.64 -2.94
C THR A 186 -22.89 -49.49 -3.07
N HIS A 187 -23.40 -48.27 -2.86
CA HIS A 187 -24.80 -47.95 -3.00
C HIS A 187 -25.32 -47.96 -4.45
N PHE A 188 -24.43 -47.93 -5.46
CA PHE A 188 -24.83 -47.97 -6.87
C PHE A 188 -25.50 -49.27 -7.27
N VAL A 189 -25.11 -50.39 -6.64
CA VAL A 189 -25.59 -51.72 -6.97
C VAL A 189 -27.01 -51.93 -6.44
N THR A 190 -27.36 -51.26 -5.33
CA THR A 190 -28.50 -51.68 -4.52
C THR A 190 -29.82 -50.95 -4.75
N ASN A 191 -29.91 -49.69 -5.18
CA ASN A 191 -31.23 -49.07 -5.45
C ASN A 191 -31.21 -47.63 -5.98
N GLY A 192 -32.09 -47.36 -6.96
CA GLY A 192 -32.81 -46.08 -7.10
C GLY A 192 -32.24 -45.02 -8.06
N LEU A 193 -33.14 -44.13 -8.52
CA LEU A 193 -32.79 -42.90 -9.26
C LEU A 193 -32.10 -41.84 -8.38
N LYS A 194 -31.99 -42.07 -7.07
CA LYS A 194 -31.44 -41.12 -6.10
C LYS A 194 -29.93 -41.27 -5.99
N LEU A 195 -29.24 -40.15 -5.94
CA LEU A 195 -27.82 -40.06 -5.61
C LEU A 195 -27.67 -39.91 -4.10
N ARG A 196 -26.67 -40.58 -3.54
CA ARG A 196 -26.27 -40.45 -2.14
C ARG A 196 -24.88 -39.86 -2.06
N MET A 197 -24.77 -38.73 -1.36
CA MET A 197 -23.51 -38.03 -1.15
C MET A 197 -23.31 -37.77 0.34
N LEU A 198 -22.07 -37.85 0.81
CA LEU A 198 -21.70 -37.48 2.18
C LEU A 198 -20.88 -36.19 2.12
N TYR A 199 -21.46 -35.11 2.61
CA TYR A 199 -20.81 -33.80 2.67
C TYR A 199 -19.99 -33.68 3.95
N TYR A 200 -18.71 -33.32 3.83
CA TYR A 200 -17.82 -33.15 4.98
C TYR A 200 -17.95 -31.77 5.59
N ASN A 201 -18.29 -31.72 6.89
CA ASN A 201 -18.27 -30.48 7.65
C ASN A 201 -16.88 -30.25 8.27
N MET A 202 -16.05 -29.46 7.59
CA MET A 202 -14.73 -29.08 8.11
C MET A 202 -14.81 -28.18 9.36
N TYR A 203 -15.97 -27.57 9.63
CA TYR A 203 -16.23 -26.72 10.80
C TYR A 203 -16.96 -27.47 11.92
N TYR A 204 -16.84 -28.79 11.96
CA TYR A 204 -17.44 -29.60 13.01
C TYR A 204 -16.79 -29.35 14.37
N ILE A 205 -17.64 -29.11 15.37
CA ILE A 205 -17.24 -28.93 16.77
C ILE A 205 -17.83 -30.09 17.57
N LYS A 206 -16.98 -30.94 18.12
CA LYS A 206 -17.41 -32.15 18.86
C LYS A 206 -18.25 -31.84 20.10
N SER A 207 -17.99 -30.72 20.76
CA SER A 207 -18.66 -30.32 22.00
C SER A 207 -18.88 -28.81 21.99
N PRO A 208 -19.92 -28.32 21.28
CA PRO A 208 -20.21 -26.90 21.19
C PRO A 208 -20.57 -26.33 22.58
N THR A 209 -20.13 -25.11 22.88
CA THR A 209 -20.51 -24.42 24.11
C THR A 209 -21.93 -23.85 23.99
N VAL A 210 -22.52 -23.43 25.11
CA VAL A 210 -23.85 -22.81 25.13
C VAL A 210 -23.87 -21.60 24.18
N GLY A 211 -24.85 -21.57 23.27
CA GLY A 211 -25.01 -20.52 22.26
C GLY A 211 -24.38 -20.84 20.90
N MET A 212 -23.61 -21.91 20.78
CA MET A 212 -23.15 -22.41 19.48
C MET A 212 -24.20 -23.27 18.78
N GLU A 213 -24.22 -23.16 17.45
CA GLU A 213 -25.02 -24.01 16.58
C GLU A 213 -24.45 -25.45 16.61
N HIS A 214 -25.32 -26.43 16.88
CA HIS A 214 -24.95 -27.84 16.74
C HIS A 214 -24.75 -28.19 15.28
N SER A 215 -23.77 -29.05 15.00
CA SER A 215 -23.50 -29.52 13.65
C SER A 215 -22.99 -30.96 13.66
N GLU A 216 -23.23 -31.67 12.56
CA GLU A 216 -22.72 -33.03 12.36
C GLU A 216 -21.40 -33.00 11.58
N PRO A 217 -20.49 -33.97 11.78
CA PRO A 217 -19.26 -34.07 11.01
C PRO A 217 -19.51 -34.44 9.54
N TRP A 218 -20.62 -35.14 9.27
CA TRP A 218 -21.00 -35.61 7.95
C TRP A 218 -22.49 -35.40 7.74
N TYR A 219 -22.86 -34.73 6.65
CA TYR A 219 -24.25 -34.60 6.23
C TYR A 219 -24.53 -35.56 5.08
N GLN A 220 -25.45 -36.49 5.28
CA GLN A 220 -25.92 -37.36 4.22
C GLN A 220 -26.97 -36.62 3.37
N ILE A 221 -26.74 -36.59 2.06
CA ILE A 221 -27.60 -35.94 1.09
C ILE A 221 -28.11 -37.02 0.13
N ASP A 222 -29.41 -37.31 0.22
CA ASP A 222 -30.12 -38.21 -0.70
C ASP A 222 -31.01 -37.36 -1.63
N CYS A 223 -30.71 -37.33 -2.92
CA CYS A 223 -31.33 -36.38 -3.85
C CYS A 223 -31.49 -36.95 -5.26
N LEU A 224 -32.39 -36.40 -6.06
CA LEU A 224 -32.43 -36.66 -7.50
C LEU A 224 -31.29 -35.88 -8.19
N PRO A 225 -30.71 -36.36 -9.30
CA PRO A 225 -29.61 -35.68 -9.97
C PRO A 225 -29.87 -34.18 -10.24
N SER A 226 -31.10 -33.81 -10.60
CA SER A 226 -31.53 -32.43 -10.83
C SER A 226 -31.46 -31.53 -9.60
N ASP A 227 -31.72 -32.11 -8.42
CA ASP A 227 -31.92 -31.34 -7.18
C ASP A 227 -30.67 -31.38 -6.29
N CYS A 228 -29.76 -32.33 -6.55
CA CYS A 228 -28.58 -32.56 -5.73
C CYS A 228 -27.68 -31.33 -5.57
N PHE A 229 -27.49 -30.55 -6.64
CA PHE A 229 -26.65 -29.35 -6.54
C PHE A 229 -27.28 -28.28 -5.64
N ILE A 230 -28.61 -28.15 -5.67
CA ILE A 230 -29.35 -27.24 -4.79
C ILE A 230 -29.19 -27.69 -3.33
N GLN A 231 -29.38 -28.98 -3.06
CA GLN A 231 -29.21 -29.54 -1.71
C GLN A 231 -27.77 -29.38 -1.19
N LEU A 232 -26.76 -29.65 -2.04
CA LEU A 232 -25.35 -29.39 -1.73
C LEU A 232 -25.10 -27.91 -1.43
N THR A 233 -25.70 -27.01 -2.20
CA THR A 233 -25.57 -25.57 -2.00
C THR A 233 -26.17 -25.13 -0.66
N ILE A 234 -27.34 -25.65 -0.29
CA ILE A 234 -28.00 -25.38 1.01
C ILE A 234 -27.16 -25.91 2.17
N VAL A 235 -26.70 -27.16 2.09
CA VAL A 235 -25.83 -27.75 3.12
C VAL A 235 -24.51 -26.98 3.23
N GLY A 236 -23.90 -26.63 2.11
CA GLY A 236 -22.67 -25.83 2.07
C GLY A 236 -22.84 -24.44 2.66
N GLN A 237 -23.99 -23.78 2.45
CA GLN A 237 -24.34 -22.50 3.10
C GLN A 237 -24.55 -22.63 4.61
N ASN A 238 -25.17 -23.72 5.06
CA ASN A 238 -25.36 -23.93 6.49
C ASN A 238 -24.02 -24.24 7.18
N VAL A 239 -23.17 -25.04 6.53
CA VAL A 239 -21.82 -25.35 7.01
C VAL A 239 -20.92 -24.10 6.97
N SER A 240 -20.95 -23.31 5.90
CA SER A 240 -20.13 -22.10 5.77
C SER A 240 -20.40 -21.10 6.88
N ARG A 241 -21.64 -20.94 7.36
CA ARG A 241 -21.98 -20.06 8.50
C ARG A 241 -21.24 -20.39 9.79
N LEU A 242 -20.78 -21.64 9.95
CA LEU A 242 -19.98 -22.07 11.10
C LEU A 242 -18.53 -21.60 11.01
N ASN A 243 -18.07 -21.08 9.86
CA ASN A 243 -16.70 -20.60 9.68
C ASN A 243 -16.33 -19.50 10.69
N LYS A 244 -17.31 -18.73 11.20
CA LYS A 244 -17.13 -17.68 12.22
C LYS A 244 -16.32 -18.18 13.43
N TYR A 245 -16.50 -19.44 13.84
CA TYR A 245 -15.82 -20.04 14.99
C TYR A 245 -14.37 -20.47 14.73
N PHE A 246 -13.91 -20.43 13.48
CA PHE A 246 -12.60 -20.95 13.06
C PHE A 246 -11.66 -19.86 12.55
N TRP A 247 -12.03 -18.59 12.67
CA TRP A 247 -11.16 -17.45 12.42
C TRP A 247 -10.28 -17.13 13.63
N SER A 248 -9.05 -16.69 13.36
CA SER A 248 -8.12 -16.17 14.36
C SER A 248 -7.33 -14.98 13.79
N THR A 249 -6.56 -14.30 14.63
CA THR A 249 -5.57 -13.33 14.17
C THR A 249 -4.20 -13.98 13.98
N TYR A 250 -3.39 -13.45 13.05
CA TYR A 250 -1.98 -13.82 12.89
C TYR A 250 -1.10 -13.32 14.05
N SER A 251 -1.47 -12.18 14.66
CA SER A 251 -0.64 -11.56 15.68
C SER A 251 -0.83 -12.24 17.03
N SER A 252 0.22 -12.85 17.59
CA SER A 252 0.24 -13.14 19.02
C SER A 252 0.13 -11.80 19.75
N TYR A 253 -0.80 -11.69 20.69
CA TYR A 253 -1.05 -10.45 21.42
C TYR A 253 0.15 -10.10 22.31
N GLY A 254 1.17 -9.41 21.79
CA GLY A 254 2.23 -8.81 22.61
C GLY A 254 3.22 -9.77 23.29
N GLY A 255 3.45 -10.99 22.79
CA GLY A 255 4.55 -11.85 23.22
C GLY A 255 4.41 -13.33 22.88
N ALA A 256 5.53 -14.06 22.83
CA ALA A 256 5.59 -15.50 22.49
C ALA A 256 4.69 -16.41 23.35
N ASN A 257 4.24 -15.92 24.51
CA ASN A 257 3.40 -16.64 25.46
C ASN A 257 1.92 -16.22 25.44
N MET A 258 1.56 -15.12 24.76
CA MET A 258 0.20 -14.60 24.74
C MET A 258 -0.53 -15.09 23.49
N ARG A 259 -1.11 -16.29 23.59
CA ARG A 259 -1.84 -16.93 22.49
C ARG A 259 -3.28 -16.47 22.35
N ASN A 260 -3.82 -15.73 23.34
CA ASN A 260 -5.24 -15.40 23.37
C ASN A 260 -5.47 -14.00 23.96
N VAL A 261 -6.32 -13.20 23.31
CA VAL A 261 -6.83 -11.91 23.81
C VAL A 261 -7.26 -11.99 25.27
N ARG A 262 -7.89 -13.11 25.67
CA ARG A 262 -8.35 -13.32 27.04
C ARG A 262 -7.21 -13.22 28.06
N GLN A 263 -5.99 -13.61 27.69
CA GLN A 263 -4.83 -13.47 28.58
C GLN A 263 -4.46 -12.00 28.82
N LEU A 264 -4.79 -11.08 27.91
CA LEU A 264 -4.56 -9.64 28.11
C LEU A 264 -5.50 -9.03 29.17
N PHE A 265 -6.73 -9.52 29.25
CA PHE A 265 -7.74 -9.01 30.19
C PHE A 265 -7.81 -9.79 31.51
N GLY A 266 -7.02 -10.87 31.64
CA GLY A 266 -7.10 -11.78 32.78
C GLY A 266 -8.40 -12.60 32.77
N HIS A 267 -8.73 -13.28 33.87
CA HIS A 267 -10.03 -13.93 34.05
C HIS A 267 -11.22 -12.93 34.10
N ALA A 268 -10.98 -11.64 33.87
CA ALA A 268 -12.06 -10.68 33.72
C ALA A 268 -12.90 -11.08 32.52
N ASP A 269 -14.20 -11.14 32.77
CA ASP A 269 -15.22 -11.53 31.80
C ASP A 269 -15.10 -10.61 30.57
N VAL A 270 -14.58 -11.12 29.45
CA VAL A 270 -14.40 -10.33 28.21
C VAL A 270 -15.74 -9.81 27.70
N GLY A 271 -16.85 -10.49 28.02
CA GLY A 271 -18.21 -10.01 27.78
C GLY A 271 -18.59 -8.77 28.63
N ARG A 272 -17.80 -8.44 29.66
CA ARG A 272 -17.90 -7.20 30.43
C ARG A 272 -16.84 -6.17 30.07
N ILE A 273 -16.16 -6.28 28.92
CA ILE A 273 -15.61 -5.08 28.30
C ILE A 273 -16.84 -4.23 27.94
N HIS A 274 -17.34 -3.50 28.94
CA HIS A 274 -18.38 -2.53 28.76
C HIS A 274 -17.86 -1.56 27.70
N HIS A 275 -18.73 -0.81 27.05
CA HIS A 275 -18.36 0.23 26.07
C HIS A 275 -17.53 1.38 26.68
N SER A 276 -16.81 1.12 27.78
CA SER A 276 -15.88 1.98 28.47
C SER A 276 -14.65 2.22 27.58
N THR A 277 -14.47 3.49 27.24
CA THR A 277 -13.30 4.03 26.55
C THR A 277 -11.94 3.57 27.15
N PRO A 278 -11.79 3.41 28.50
CA PRO A 278 -10.52 3.00 29.09
C PRO A 278 -10.05 1.59 28.68
N GLU A 279 -10.95 0.64 28.50
CA GLU A 279 -10.58 -0.75 28.17
C GLU A 279 -10.13 -0.89 26.71
N TYR A 280 -10.82 -0.22 25.79
CA TYR A 280 -10.37 -0.15 24.39
C TYR A 280 -9.03 0.57 24.25
N ARG A 281 -8.79 1.62 25.03
CA ARG A 281 -7.48 2.28 25.08
C ARG A 281 -6.40 1.36 25.65
N ARG A 282 -6.74 0.55 26.66
CA ARG A 282 -5.83 -0.47 27.19
C ARG A 282 -5.51 -1.50 26.10
N LEU A 283 -6.52 -1.97 25.36
CA LEU A 283 -6.33 -2.90 24.25
C LEU A 283 -5.42 -2.32 23.18
N SER A 284 -5.66 -1.08 22.72
CA SER A 284 -4.85 -0.43 21.69
C SER A 284 -3.37 -0.27 22.11
N ASN A 285 -3.10 -0.09 23.39
CA ASN A 285 -1.74 -0.06 23.91
C ASN A 285 -1.03 -1.41 23.78
N PHE A 286 -1.75 -2.53 23.94
CA PHE A 286 -1.20 -3.88 23.88
C PHE A 286 -1.17 -4.50 22.48
N THR A 287 -1.93 -3.96 21.53
CA THR A 287 -2.05 -4.53 20.19
C THR A 287 -1.57 -3.59 19.11
N SER A 288 -1.31 -4.15 17.93
CA SER A 288 -1.26 -3.37 16.69
C SER A 288 -2.66 -2.88 16.31
N PHE A 289 -2.75 -1.98 15.32
CA PHE A 289 -4.05 -1.60 14.77
C PHE A 289 -4.76 -2.82 14.15
N HIS A 290 -4.00 -3.69 13.47
CA HIS A 290 -4.51 -4.96 12.94
C HIS A 290 -5.04 -5.89 14.04
N GLY A 291 -4.33 -6.00 15.17
CA GLY A 291 -4.77 -6.80 16.32
C GLY A 291 -6.02 -6.22 16.98
N PHE A 292 -6.12 -4.89 17.06
CA PHE A 292 -7.30 -4.18 17.55
C PHE A 292 -8.51 -4.42 16.64
N LEU A 293 -8.33 -4.31 15.32
CA LEU A 293 -9.37 -4.59 14.34
C LEU A 293 -9.80 -6.06 14.36
N SER A 294 -8.83 -6.98 14.43
CA SER A 294 -9.10 -8.42 14.52
C SER A 294 -9.96 -8.75 15.75
N PHE A 295 -9.69 -8.10 16.88
CA PHE A 295 -10.53 -8.22 18.08
C PHE A 295 -11.97 -7.78 17.83
N TRP A 296 -12.17 -6.64 17.15
CA TRP A 296 -13.50 -6.14 16.81
C TRP A 296 -14.28 -7.04 15.84
N ILE A 297 -13.59 -7.61 14.86
CA ILE A 297 -14.17 -8.58 13.92
C ILE A 297 -14.61 -9.84 14.67
N LEU A 298 -13.82 -10.31 15.65
CA LEU A 298 -14.06 -11.56 16.36
C LEU A 298 -14.80 -11.39 17.70
N GLN A 299 -15.31 -10.20 18.01
CA GLN A 299 -15.83 -9.87 19.35
C GLN A 299 -16.90 -10.86 19.84
N ASP A 300 -17.85 -11.21 18.98
CA ASP A 300 -18.96 -12.13 19.27
C ASP A 300 -18.51 -13.59 19.45
N VAL A 301 -17.47 -14.00 18.72
CA VAL A 301 -16.89 -15.35 18.84
C VAL A 301 -16.02 -15.46 20.08
N ILE A 302 -15.30 -14.39 20.43
CA ILE A 302 -14.40 -14.34 21.58
C ILE A 302 -15.20 -14.54 22.89
N GLU A 303 -16.44 -14.09 22.99
CA GLU A 303 -17.29 -14.21 24.19
C GLU A 303 -17.57 -15.66 24.61
N LEU A 304 -17.63 -16.60 23.67
CA LEU A 304 -18.08 -17.97 23.87
C LEU A 304 -17.08 -18.93 24.56
N ASN A 305 -15.91 -18.43 24.97
CA ASN A 305 -14.90 -19.09 25.81
C ASN A 305 -14.35 -20.44 25.32
N PHE A 306 -13.84 -20.49 24.08
CA PHE A 306 -13.22 -21.69 23.52
C PHE A 306 -11.76 -21.87 23.96
N THR A 307 -11.48 -22.95 24.68
CA THR A 307 -10.11 -23.35 25.03
C THR A 307 -9.49 -24.35 24.05
N ASN A 308 -10.31 -25.10 23.30
CA ASN A 308 -9.88 -26.24 22.48
C ASN A 308 -10.24 -26.10 20.99
N TYR A 309 -10.18 -24.89 20.42
CA TYR A 309 -10.41 -24.70 18.99
C TYR A 309 -9.07 -24.61 18.24
N LYS A 310 -9.06 -25.16 17.01
CA LYS A 310 -7.94 -25.03 16.09
C LYS A 310 -8.38 -24.07 14.99
N PRO A 311 -7.77 -22.88 14.86
CA PRO A 311 -8.13 -21.97 13.79
C PRO A 311 -7.82 -22.59 12.43
N LEU A 312 -8.77 -22.47 11.50
CA LEU A 312 -8.59 -22.85 10.10
C LEU A 312 -8.27 -21.64 9.25
N HIS A 313 -8.79 -20.47 9.65
CA HIS A 313 -8.65 -19.22 8.92
C HIS A 313 -8.01 -18.16 9.80
N PHE A 314 -7.31 -17.23 9.15
CA PHE A 314 -6.66 -16.12 9.83
C PHE A 314 -6.99 -14.81 9.14
N ILE A 315 -7.30 -13.78 9.93
CA ILE A 315 -7.53 -12.43 9.41
C ILE A 315 -6.16 -11.88 8.96
N PRO A 316 -5.92 -11.72 7.65
CA PRO A 316 -4.64 -11.27 7.12
C PRO A 316 -4.35 -9.86 7.62
N PRO A 317 -3.08 -9.47 7.85
CA PRO A 317 -2.74 -8.08 8.11
C PRO A 317 -3.08 -7.18 6.91
N ILE A 318 -3.12 -5.88 7.16
CA ILE A 318 -3.04 -4.88 6.08
C ILE A 318 -1.64 -5.03 5.48
N GLN A 319 -1.57 -5.36 4.20
CA GLN A 319 -0.32 -5.54 3.49
C GLN A 319 -0.36 -4.77 2.17
N SER A 320 0.84 -4.41 1.69
CA SER A 320 0.98 -3.92 0.33
C SER A 320 0.47 -4.96 -0.65
N LEU A 321 -0.33 -4.52 -1.62
CA LEU A 321 -0.75 -5.37 -2.72
C LEU A 321 0.40 -5.50 -3.68
N GLY A 322 1.23 -6.49 -3.35
CA GLY A 322 2.14 -7.09 -4.28
C GLY A 322 1.36 -7.41 -5.57
N PRO A 323 1.93 -7.13 -6.74
CA PRO A 323 1.33 -7.48 -8.02
C PRO A 323 1.38 -9.00 -8.33
N SER A 324 2.11 -9.76 -7.51
CA SER A 324 1.90 -11.20 -7.34
C SER A 324 0.62 -11.55 -6.57
N GLY A 325 -0.20 -10.54 -6.23
CA GLY A 325 -1.48 -10.62 -5.53
C GLY A 325 -2.17 -11.92 -5.89
N SER A 326 -2.18 -12.82 -4.92
CA SER A 326 -2.38 -14.25 -5.15
C SER A 326 -3.70 -14.43 -5.88
N ARG A 327 -3.59 -14.91 -7.11
CA ARG A 327 -4.74 -15.12 -7.99
C ARG A 327 -5.79 -15.93 -7.23
N GLY A 328 -7.01 -15.40 -7.16
CA GLY A 328 -8.12 -16.04 -6.46
C GLY A 328 -8.37 -15.55 -5.03
N LEU A 329 -7.47 -14.75 -4.44
CA LEU A 329 -7.78 -14.09 -3.18
C LEU A 329 -8.79 -12.95 -3.36
N ASN A 330 -9.60 -12.77 -2.33
CA ASN A 330 -10.52 -11.66 -2.21
C ASN A 330 -9.76 -10.45 -1.69
N LEU A 331 -9.81 -9.37 -2.45
CA LEU A 331 -9.17 -8.13 -2.07
C LEU A 331 -10.18 -7.17 -1.46
N VAL A 332 -9.89 -6.73 -0.24
CA VAL A 332 -10.53 -5.55 0.37
C VAL A 332 -9.50 -4.44 0.40
N ILE A 333 -9.69 -3.40 -0.42
CA ILE A 333 -8.79 -2.24 -0.49
C ILE A 333 -8.95 -1.43 0.81
N TYR A 334 -7.83 -1.07 1.42
CA TYR A 334 -7.78 -0.17 2.58
C TYR A 334 -7.52 1.26 2.13
N ASP A 335 -6.35 1.51 1.56
CA ASP A 335 -5.93 2.83 1.09
C ASP A 335 -4.90 2.75 -0.05
N VAL A 336 -4.55 3.92 -0.59
CA VAL A 336 -3.40 4.08 -1.48
C VAL A 336 -2.31 4.78 -0.66
N HIS A 337 -1.26 4.05 -0.34
CA HIS A 337 -0.15 4.56 0.45
C HIS A 337 0.80 5.34 -0.45
N THR A 338 0.79 6.67 -0.30
CA THR A 338 1.72 7.56 -1.00
C THR A 338 2.90 7.90 -0.12
N HIS A 339 4.07 7.92 -0.74
CA HIS A 339 5.31 8.22 -0.05
C HIS A 339 5.79 9.61 -0.42
N SER A 340 6.41 10.26 0.55
CA SER A 340 7.12 11.51 0.34
C SER A 340 8.53 11.36 0.89
N TYR A 341 9.38 12.31 0.58
CA TYR A 341 10.71 12.40 1.16
C TYR A 341 10.99 13.81 1.65
N VAL A 342 11.99 13.92 2.52
CA VAL A 342 12.56 15.18 2.98
C VAL A 342 14.07 15.16 2.78
N SER A 343 14.61 16.22 2.18
CA SER A 343 16.05 16.41 1.97
C SER A 343 16.40 17.90 1.99
N CYS A 344 17.67 18.21 2.31
CA CYS A 344 18.26 19.55 2.13
C CYS A 344 19.32 19.56 1.02
N TYR A 345 19.53 18.45 0.31
CA TYR A 345 20.50 18.38 -0.78
C TYR A 345 20.10 19.36 -1.89
N GLN A 346 21.03 20.18 -2.39
CA GLN A 346 20.81 21.18 -3.45
C GLN A 346 19.47 21.95 -3.35
N VAL A 347 18.96 22.16 -2.13
CA VAL A 347 17.79 23.01 -1.91
C VAL A 347 18.29 24.43 -2.13
N ASN A 348 18.17 24.88 -3.37
CA ASN A 348 18.49 26.24 -3.71
C ASN A 348 17.27 27.11 -3.38
N SER A 349 17.50 28.23 -2.71
CA SER A 349 16.53 29.31 -2.74
C SER A 349 16.52 29.82 -4.18
N ASN A 350 15.59 29.36 -5.02
CA ASN A 350 15.40 29.81 -6.40
C ASN A 350 15.09 31.32 -6.54
N SER A 351 15.31 32.12 -5.49
CA SER A 351 15.36 33.56 -5.59
C SER A 351 16.72 33.96 -6.15
N ASP A 352 16.90 33.81 -7.46
CA ASP A 352 17.77 34.75 -8.13
C ASP A 352 17.20 36.14 -7.82
N ILE A 353 18.00 37.05 -7.27
CA ILE A 353 17.48 38.35 -6.79
C ILE A 353 16.75 39.05 -7.93
N LEU A 354 17.28 38.89 -9.15
CA LEU A 354 16.68 39.39 -10.37
C LEU A 354 15.32 38.75 -10.67
N SER A 355 15.18 37.43 -10.50
CA SER A 355 13.90 36.76 -10.73
C SER A 355 12.83 37.23 -9.76
N THR A 356 13.21 37.54 -8.52
CA THR A 356 12.31 38.06 -7.47
C THR A 356 11.88 39.50 -7.77
N LEU A 357 12.72 40.30 -8.42
CA LEU A 357 12.37 41.66 -8.85
C LEU A 357 11.50 41.64 -10.11
N THR A 358 11.70 40.66 -11.00
CA THR A 358 10.93 40.59 -12.25
C THR A 358 9.66 39.77 -12.15
N SER A 359 9.53 38.84 -11.18
CA SER A 359 8.38 37.93 -11.04
C SER A 359 6.99 38.57 -10.91
N PRO A 360 6.82 39.80 -10.39
CA PRO A 360 5.49 40.41 -10.32
C PRO A 360 4.79 40.56 -11.68
N PHE A 361 5.57 40.55 -12.77
CA PHE A 361 5.08 40.54 -14.14
C PHE A 361 5.72 39.38 -14.92
N ASP A 362 4.94 38.71 -15.75
CA ASP A 362 5.46 37.66 -16.62
C ASP A 362 6.32 38.26 -17.75
N GLY A 363 7.09 37.40 -18.42
CA GLY A 363 7.96 37.83 -19.53
C GLY A 363 7.18 38.57 -20.62
N VAL A 364 5.93 38.16 -20.89
CA VAL A 364 5.06 38.81 -21.88
C VAL A 364 4.72 40.23 -21.46
N SER A 365 4.30 40.44 -20.21
CA SER A 365 4.00 41.78 -19.70
C SER A 365 5.23 42.70 -19.77
N TRP A 366 6.42 42.21 -19.41
CA TRP A 366 7.66 43.00 -19.56
C TRP A 366 7.95 43.36 -21.01
N THR A 367 7.82 42.41 -21.95
CA THR A 367 8.01 42.71 -23.37
C THR A 367 6.98 43.72 -23.88
N LEU A 368 5.71 43.61 -23.45
CA LEU A 368 4.66 44.55 -23.81
C LEU A 368 4.98 45.96 -23.27
N LEU A 369 5.41 46.08 -22.02
CA LEU A 369 5.83 47.35 -21.43
C LEU A 369 7.01 47.98 -22.18
N ILE A 370 8.03 47.18 -22.54
CA ILE A 370 9.16 47.66 -23.35
C ILE A 370 8.69 48.12 -24.73
N THR A 371 7.82 47.36 -25.39
CA THR A 371 7.28 47.75 -26.70
C THR A 371 6.43 49.02 -26.63
N CYS A 372 5.55 49.15 -25.63
CA CYS A 372 4.77 50.37 -25.38
C CYS A 372 5.68 51.57 -25.09
N PHE A 373 6.75 51.37 -24.32
CA PHE A 373 7.72 52.42 -24.05
C PHE A 373 8.42 52.89 -25.33
N VAL A 374 8.91 51.95 -26.15
CA VAL A 374 9.58 52.25 -27.42
C VAL A 374 8.61 52.92 -28.41
N THR A 375 7.36 52.45 -28.52
CA THR A 375 6.38 53.07 -29.44
C THR A 375 6.03 54.49 -29.04
N VAL A 376 5.87 54.77 -27.73
CA VAL A 376 5.62 56.14 -27.27
C VAL A 376 6.85 57.03 -27.48
N VAL A 377 8.06 56.53 -27.22
CA VAL A 377 9.30 57.26 -27.54
C VAL A 377 9.39 57.57 -29.04
N LEU A 378 9.08 56.60 -29.92
CA LEU A 378 9.06 56.79 -31.37
C LEU A 378 7.97 57.78 -31.80
N LEU A 379 6.78 57.71 -31.22
CA LEU A 379 5.66 58.60 -31.54
C LEU A 379 5.96 60.03 -31.09
N LEU A 380 6.46 60.23 -29.86
CA LEU A 380 6.95 61.52 -29.39
C LEU A 380 8.09 62.03 -30.28
N THR A 381 8.98 61.14 -30.73
CA THR A 381 10.08 61.51 -31.62
C THR A 381 9.59 61.93 -32.99
N ALA A 382 8.63 61.21 -33.57
CA ALA A 382 8.04 61.50 -34.87
C ALA A 382 7.25 62.81 -34.86
N VAL A 383 6.39 63.02 -33.85
CA VAL A 383 5.56 64.24 -33.73
C VAL A 383 6.42 65.49 -33.48
N LEU A 384 7.56 65.35 -32.79
CA LEU A 384 8.47 66.47 -32.51
C LEU A 384 9.62 66.63 -33.54
N CYS A 385 9.76 65.75 -34.53
CA CYS A 385 10.84 65.83 -35.53
C CYS A 385 10.40 66.61 -36.77
N ASN A 386 10.68 67.91 -36.79
CA ASN A 386 10.71 68.69 -38.04
C ASN A 386 12.14 68.94 -38.58
N CYS A 387 13.21 68.55 -37.87
CA CYS A 387 14.59 68.59 -38.39
C CYS A 387 15.46 67.45 -37.83
N SER A 388 16.16 66.80 -38.77
CA SER A 388 17.20 65.75 -38.81
C SER A 388 17.97 65.20 -37.59
N ALA A 389 17.64 65.44 -36.31
CA ALA A 389 18.40 64.86 -35.20
C ALA A 389 17.52 64.27 -34.08
N VAL A 390 17.64 62.96 -33.86
CA VAL A 390 17.08 62.26 -32.68
C VAL A 390 17.88 62.71 -31.46
N SER A 391 17.36 63.66 -30.69
CA SER A 391 17.99 64.06 -29.42
C SER A 391 17.74 63.02 -28.33
N SER A 392 18.80 62.61 -27.61
CA SER A 392 18.76 61.76 -26.42
C SER A 392 17.85 62.31 -25.31
N ASP A 393 17.57 63.61 -25.30
CA ASP A 393 16.74 64.29 -24.30
C ASP A 393 15.33 63.68 -24.19
N ARG A 394 14.77 63.18 -25.30
CA ARG A 394 13.41 62.62 -25.34
C ARG A 394 13.32 61.28 -24.64
N VAL A 395 14.34 60.43 -24.83
CA VAL A 395 14.46 59.14 -24.13
C VAL A 395 14.64 59.39 -22.64
N ILE A 396 15.50 60.34 -22.28
CA ILE A 396 15.77 60.70 -20.90
C ILE A 396 14.51 61.24 -20.21
N LEU A 397 13.72 62.09 -20.89
CA LEU A 397 12.44 62.57 -20.36
C LEU A 397 11.47 61.41 -20.09
N MET A 398 11.33 60.49 -21.03
CA MET A 398 10.43 59.34 -20.87
C MET A 398 10.89 58.39 -19.77
N VAL A 399 12.19 58.13 -19.66
CA VAL A 399 12.76 57.36 -18.54
C VAL A 399 12.52 58.08 -17.21
N GLY A 400 12.68 59.41 -17.16
CA GLY A 400 12.39 60.21 -15.97
C GLY A 400 10.93 60.09 -15.54
N LEU A 401 9.99 60.17 -16.49
CA LEU A 401 8.56 60.04 -16.23
C LEU A 401 8.16 58.62 -15.79
N THR A 402 8.73 57.57 -16.39
CA THR A 402 8.43 56.18 -15.99
C THR A 402 9.02 55.81 -14.62
N LEU A 403 10.14 56.41 -14.25
CA LEU A 403 10.79 56.18 -12.95
C LEU A 403 10.28 57.11 -11.83
N GLU A 404 9.24 57.91 -12.08
CA GLU A 404 8.75 58.94 -11.14
C GLU A 404 9.87 59.92 -10.70
N SER A 405 10.90 60.12 -11.54
CA SER A 405 12.07 60.96 -11.21
C SER A 405 11.83 62.41 -11.59
N SER A 406 11.68 63.27 -10.58
CA SER A 406 11.51 64.71 -10.72
C SER A 406 12.78 65.45 -11.16
N VAL A 407 13.94 64.80 -11.14
CA VAL A 407 15.27 65.43 -11.33
C VAL A 407 15.56 65.80 -12.80
N LEU A 408 14.90 65.15 -13.75
CA LEU A 408 15.12 65.40 -15.19
C LEU A 408 14.22 66.49 -15.78
N ALA A 409 13.26 67.00 -15.00
CA ALA A 409 12.44 68.14 -15.36
C ALA A 409 13.19 69.46 -15.10
N SER A 410 14.39 69.63 -15.68
CA SER A 410 15.02 70.95 -15.65
C SER A 410 14.10 71.93 -16.38
N ARG A 411 13.63 72.92 -15.62
CA ARG A 411 12.67 73.96 -16.04
C ARG A 411 13.06 74.61 -17.37
N ALA A 412 14.37 74.69 -17.65
CA ALA A 412 14.95 75.18 -18.88
C ALA A 412 14.52 74.41 -20.15
N ILE A 413 14.34 73.08 -20.08
CA ILE A 413 13.95 72.27 -21.25
C ILE A 413 12.46 72.48 -21.58
N TYR A 414 11.63 72.61 -20.55
CA TYR A 414 10.19 72.89 -20.72
C TYR A 414 9.94 74.33 -21.17
N GLU A 415 10.61 75.31 -20.54
CA GLU A 415 10.42 76.74 -20.85
C GLU A 415 11.04 77.14 -22.20
N ALA A 416 12.20 76.60 -22.60
CA ALA A 416 12.90 77.05 -23.82
C ALA A 416 12.32 76.47 -25.13
N LYS A 417 11.67 75.30 -25.12
CA LYS A 417 11.19 74.64 -26.36
C LYS A 417 9.68 74.70 -26.59
N PHE A 418 8.86 74.78 -25.55
CA PHE A 418 7.40 74.76 -25.70
C PHE A 418 6.75 76.14 -25.86
N SER A 419 7.48 77.23 -25.59
CA SER A 419 6.93 78.59 -25.67
C SER A 419 6.74 79.13 -27.10
N GLN A 420 7.28 78.48 -28.15
CA GLN A 420 7.30 79.05 -29.50
C GLN A 420 6.15 78.64 -30.45
N ARG A 421 5.32 77.62 -30.13
CA ARG A 421 4.16 77.24 -30.97
C ARG A 421 2.95 76.80 -30.12
N LYS A 422 2.04 77.74 -29.86
CA LYS A 422 0.89 77.54 -28.96
C LYS A 422 -0.15 76.50 -29.42
N HIS A 423 -0.26 76.19 -30.72
CA HIS A 423 -1.38 75.36 -31.24
C HIS A 423 -1.03 73.90 -31.56
N GLU A 424 0.23 73.52 -31.79
CA GLU A 424 0.62 72.11 -32.03
C GLU A 424 0.85 71.31 -30.73
N SER A 425 0.67 71.94 -29.56
CA SER A 425 1.12 71.38 -28.27
C SER A 425 0.08 70.52 -27.53
N ILE A 426 -1.22 70.66 -27.81
CA ILE A 426 -2.30 70.00 -27.05
C ILE A 426 -2.22 68.47 -27.14
N GLY A 427 -1.96 67.92 -28.34
CA GLY A 427 -1.86 66.47 -28.53
C GLY A 427 -0.69 65.85 -27.76
N MET A 428 0.45 66.55 -27.73
CA MET A 428 1.65 66.12 -27.01
C MET A 428 1.44 66.12 -25.49
N TYR A 429 0.82 67.17 -24.94
CA TYR A 429 0.46 67.20 -23.53
C TYR A 429 -0.50 66.08 -23.15
N THR A 430 -1.44 65.75 -24.04
CA THR A 430 -2.39 64.65 -23.81
C THR A 430 -1.68 63.29 -23.76
N ILE A 431 -0.77 63.01 -24.70
CA ILE A 431 0.02 61.77 -24.71
C ILE A 431 0.90 61.65 -23.45
N ILE A 432 1.58 62.73 -23.06
CA ILE A 432 2.42 62.76 -21.87
C ILE A 432 1.57 62.57 -20.60
N ALA A 433 0.43 63.25 -20.49
CA ALA A 433 -0.47 63.12 -19.33
C ALA A 433 -1.03 61.70 -19.21
N VAL A 434 -1.49 61.09 -20.31
CA VAL A 434 -1.97 59.71 -20.32
C VAL A 434 -0.85 58.75 -19.92
N TRP A 435 0.37 58.95 -20.41
CA TRP A 435 1.53 58.13 -20.02
C TRP A 435 1.85 58.24 -18.53
N ILE A 436 1.84 59.46 -17.97
CA ILE A 436 2.06 59.70 -16.54
C ILE A 436 1.00 58.97 -15.71
N ILE A 437 -0.29 59.07 -16.08
CA ILE A 437 -1.37 58.42 -15.33
C ILE A 437 -1.23 56.89 -15.44
N LEU A 438 -1.19 56.34 -16.65
CA LEU A 438 -1.23 54.88 -16.84
C LEU A 438 0.07 54.21 -16.37
N VAL A 439 1.22 54.70 -16.80
CA VAL A 439 2.52 54.06 -16.57
C VAL A 439 3.16 54.60 -15.30
N GLY A 440 3.18 55.93 -15.14
CA GLY A 440 3.84 56.58 -14.01
C GLY A 440 3.10 56.43 -12.67
N THR A 441 1.78 56.19 -12.66
CA THR A 441 1.02 56.05 -11.40
C THR A 441 0.32 54.71 -11.25
N ILE A 442 -0.45 54.25 -12.25
CA ILE A 442 -1.24 53.02 -12.10
C ILE A 442 -0.32 51.79 -12.15
N LEU A 443 0.53 51.69 -13.17
CA LEU A 443 1.42 50.53 -13.35
C LEU A 443 2.46 50.42 -12.23
N THR A 444 3.09 51.53 -11.82
CA THR A 444 4.08 51.51 -10.72
C THR A 444 3.44 51.10 -9.40
N ASN A 445 2.23 51.58 -9.09
CA ASN A 445 1.50 51.17 -7.89
C ASN A 445 1.03 49.71 -7.95
N TRP A 446 0.62 49.23 -9.12
CA TRP A 446 0.30 47.82 -9.32
C TRP A 446 1.54 46.95 -9.11
N TYR A 447 2.66 47.28 -9.76
CA TYR A 447 3.93 46.58 -9.57
C TYR A 447 4.34 46.54 -8.09
N LYS A 448 4.29 47.69 -7.38
CA LYS A 448 4.57 47.77 -5.93
C LYS A 448 3.65 46.83 -5.14
N SER A 449 2.37 46.75 -5.49
CA SER A 449 1.40 45.88 -4.80
C SER A 449 1.67 44.40 -5.06
N CYS A 450 1.86 43.98 -6.31
CA CYS A 450 2.21 42.60 -6.67
C CYS A 450 3.54 42.17 -6.05
N PHE A 451 4.57 43.03 -6.13
CA PHE A 451 5.86 42.80 -5.50
C PHE A 451 5.73 42.63 -3.99
N THR A 452 4.91 43.46 -3.33
CA THR A 452 4.68 43.34 -1.89
C THR A 452 3.97 42.03 -1.54
N ILE A 453 2.97 41.62 -2.33
CA ILE A 453 2.29 40.32 -2.16
C ILE A 453 3.30 39.18 -2.29
N GLU A 454 4.11 39.15 -3.34
CA GLU A 454 5.14 38.12 -3.53
C GLU A 454 6.23 38.14 -2.46
N MET A 455 6.54 39.32 -1.91
CA MET A 455 7.52 39.46 -0.83
C MET A 455 6.99 38.96 0.52
N ILE A 456 5.68 39.10 0.77
CA ILE A 456 4.98 38.59 1.96
C ILE A 456 4.80 37.07 1.88
N VAL A 457 4.55 36.52 0.70
CA VAL A 457 4.41 35.05 0.53
C VAL A 457 5.75 34.39 0.89
N PRO A 458 5.76 33.41 1.82
CA PRO A 458 7.00 32.73 2.20
C PRO A 458 7.66 32.09 0.99
N ARG A 459 9.00 32.16 0.94
CA ARG A 459 9.78 31.54 -0.15
C ARG A 459 9.41 30.06 -0.25
N ILE A 460 8.86 29.67 -1.40
CA ILE A 460 8.59 28.26 -1.69
C ILE A 460 9.91 27.64 -2.14
N TYR A 461 10.55 26.93 -1.22
CA TYR A 461 11.69 26.09 -1.57
C TYR A 461 11.17 24.85 -2.31
N LYS A 462 11.75 24.58 -3.47
CA LYS A 462 11.44 23.39 -4.28
C LYS A 462 12.70 22.56 -4.43
N SER A 463 12.56 21.24 -4.39
CA SER A 463 13.65 20.37 -4.82
C SER A 463 13.88 20.55 -6.32
N PRO A 464 15.13 20.53 -6.80
CA PRO A 464 15.40 20.61 -8.24
C PRO A 464 15.03 19.32 -8.98
N TRP A 465 14.68 18.25 -8.26
CA TRP A 465 14.22 16.97 -8.80
C TRP A 465 12.75 16.72 -8.48
N THR A 466 12.13 15.86 -9.31
CA THR A 466 10.74 15.42 -9.21
C THR A 466 10.57 14.17 -8.36
N SER A 467 11.54 13.26 -8.38
CA SER A 467 11.61 12.05 -7.57
C SER A 467 12.96 11.98 -6.88
N VAL A 468 13.01 11.40 -5.68
CA VAL A 468 14.28 11.16 -5.00
C VAL A 468 15.17 10.23 -5.84
N MET A 469 14.55 9.35 -6.63
CA MET A 469 15.23 8.36 -7.45
C MET A 469 15.95 8.97 -8.67
N ASP A 470 15.66 10.23 -9.01
CA ASP A 470 16.33 10.96 -10.09
C ASP A 470 17.77 11.38 -9.73
N VAL A 471 18.12 11.36 -8.43
CA VAL A 471 19.43 11.82 -7.93
C VAL A 471 20.41 10.66 -7.86
N GLU A 472 21.36 10.61 -8.79
CA GLU A 472 22.37 9.54 -8.78
C GLU A 472 23.25 9.56 -7.52
N GLY A 473 23.34 8.39 -6.87
CA GLY A 473 24.12 8.18 -5.65
C GLY A 473 23.45 8.72 -4.38
N ILE A 474 22.15 9.01 -4.43
CA ILE A 474 21.40 9.39 -3.23
C ILE A 474 21.25 8.20 -2.28
N ARG A 475 21.49 8.46 -1.00
CA ARG A 475 21.21 7.53 0.09
C ARG A 475 19.81 7.83 0.64
N ILE A 476 18.90 6.88 0.56
CA ILE A 476 17.52 7.02 1.01
C ILE A 476 17.39 6.29 2.34
N LEU A 477 17.16 7.05 3.41
CA LEU A 477 16.85 6.54 4.73
C LEU A 477 15.36 6.22 4.77
N VAL A 478 15.02 4.99 5.15
CA VAL A 478 13.65 4.48 5.12
C VAL A 478 13.35 3.78 6.45
N PRO A 479 12.24 4.06 7.16
CA PRO A 479 11.96 3.35 8.40
C PRO A 479 11.71 1.85 8.14
N PHE A 480 12.03 0.96 9.08
CA PHE A 480 11.70 -0.47 8.92
C PHE A 480 10.20 -0.74 8.68
N SER A 481 9.33 0.12 9.22
CA SER A 481 7.88 0.08 9.03
C SER A 481 7.39 0.65 7.70
N PHE A 482 8.30 0.94 6.76
CA PHE A 482 7.96 1.60 5.50
C PHE A 482 7.15 0.73 4.55
N LEU A 483 7.54 -0.54 4.39
CA LEU A 483 6.90 -1.43 3.41
C LEU A 483 5.67 -2.14 3.95
N ASP A 484 5.60 -2.34 5.26
CA ASP A 484 4.39 -2.83 5.92
C ASP A 484 4.29 -2.24 7.32
N GLU A 485 3.06 -1.91 7.71
CA GLU A 485 2.69 -1.54 9.08
C GLU A 485 2.60 -2.78 9.99
N TYR A 486 3.26 -3.87 9.58
CA TYR A 486 3.35 -5.08 10.36
C TYR A 486 4.18 -4.78 11.61
N ASP A 487 3.52 -4.79 12.77
CA ASP A 487 4.17 -4.68 14.07
C ASP A 487 5.16 -5.85 14.22
N SER A 488 6.41 -5.62 13.80
CA SER A 488 7.56 -6.52 13.94
C SER A 488 7.91 -6.83 15.41
N LEU A 489 7.10 -6.35 16.34
CA LEU A 489 7.18 -6.60 17.78
C LEU A 489 7.19 -8.09 18.16
N THR A 490 6.79 -9.01 17.27
CA THR A 490 6.58 -10.42 17.64
C THR A 490 7.60 -11.44 17.11
N VAL A 491 8.55 -11.10 16.24
CA VAL A 491 9.49 -12.10 15.69
C VAL A 491 10.95 -11.77 16.01
N HIS A 492 11.46 -12.48 17.02
CA HIS A 492 12.84 -12.74 17.44
C HIS A 492 13.89 -11.61 17.27
N ASN A 493 14.47 -11.18 18.41
CA ASN A 493 15.57 -10.23 18.65
C ASN A 493 16.84 -10.31 17.75
N ALA A 494 16.90 -11.20 16.76
CA ALA A 494 18.03 -11.26 15.86
C ALA A 494 17.84 -10.22 14.74
N GLU A 495 18.62 -9.14 14.80
CA GLU A 495 18.67 -8.07 13.79
C GLU A 495 18.68 -8.63 12.35
N TYR A 496 19.35 -9.77 12.12
CA TYR A 496 19.36 -10.51 10.86
C TYR A 496 17.97 -10.64 10.20
N PHE A 497 16.93 -11.06 10.95
CA PHE A 497 15.61 -11.30 10.36
C PHE A 497 14.88 -10.02 10.01
N VAL A 498 15.08 -8.95 10.79
CA VAL A 498 14.49 -7.63 10.52
C VAL A 498 15.05 -7.07 9.21
N TYR A 499 16.37 -7.16 9.03
CA TYR A 499 17.03 -6.75 7.79
C TYR A 499 16.70 -7.66 6.61
N LEU A 500 16.64 -8.99 6.83
CA LEU A 500 16.24 -9.95 5.80
C LEU A 500 14.82 -9.65 5.30
N ASP A 501 13.86 -9.45 6.20
CA ASP A 501 12.47 -9.11 5.85
C ASP A 501 12.40 -7.82 5.03
N PHE A 502 13.01 -6.75 5.53
CA PHE A 502 13.05 -5.45 4.86
C PHE A 502 13.63 -5.54 3.44
N TYR A 503 14.81 -6.15 3.29
CA TYR A 503 15.46 -6.27 1.99
C TYR A 503 14.78 -7.29 1.07
N SER A 504 14.14 -8.33 1.61
CA SER A 504 13.36 -9.28 0.80
C SER A 504 12.15 -8.59 0.18
N LYS A 505 11.47 -7.72 0.92
CA LYS A 505 10.33 -6.95 0.40
C LYS A 505 10.78 -5.96 -0.68
N LEU A 506 11.89 -5.25 -0.48
CA LEU A 506 12.49 -4.40 -1.53
C LEU A 506 12.87 -5.23 -2.76
N TYR A 507 13.50 -6.39 -2.55
CA TYR A 507 13.90 -7.31 -3.61
C TYR A 507 12.71 -7.73 -4.48
N PHE A 508 11.63 -8.23 -3.88
CA PHE A 508 10.44 -8.65 -4.61
C PHE A 508 9.74 -7.49 -5.31
N ARG A 509 9.69 -6.31 -4.66
CA ARG A 509 9.13 -5.10 -5.26
C ARG A 509 9.90 -4.69 -6.51
N PHE A 510 11.23 -4.59 -6.41
CA PHE A 510 12.06 -4.18 -7.54
C PHE A 510 12.08 -5.21 -8.66
N LEU A 511 12.13 -6.50 -8.32
CA LEU A 511 11.95 -7.57 -9.31
C LEU A 511 10.67 -7.36 -10.08
N HIS A 512 9.55 -7.14 -9.39
CA HIS A 512 8.28 -6.94 -10.07
C HIS A 512 8.27 -5.70 -10.96
N THR A 513 8.59 -4.52 -10.42
CA THR A 513 8.62 -3.27 -11.18
C THR A 513 9.57 -3.37 -12.38
N SER A 514 10.64 -4.17 -12.28
CA SER A 514 11.57 -4.42 -13.39
C SER A 514 10.97 -5.31 -14.50
N LEU A 515 9.97 -6.13 -14.19
CA LEU A 515 9.30 -7.04 -15.13
C LEU A 515 8.02 -6.46 -15.75
N GLU A 516 7.50 -5.36 -15.20
CA GLU A 516 6.29 -4.72 -15.71
C GLU A 516 6.42 -4.29 -17.18
N ASN A 517 5.37 -4.55 -17.97
CA ASN A 517 5.28 -4.11 -19.35
C ASN A 517 4.55 -2.76 -19.40
N VAL A 518 5.31 -1.68 -19.26
CA VAL A 518 4.80 -0.30 -19.18
C VAL A 518 5.23 0.52 -20.40
N THR A 519 4.29 1.29 -20.95
CA THR A 519 4.52 2.19 -22.09
C THR A 519 4.70 3.65 -21.68
N ASN A 520 4.26 4.03 -20.47
CA ASN A 520 4.40 5.40 -19.95
C ASN A 520 5.89 5.70 -19.66
N GLN A 521 6.41 6.79 -20.23
CA GLN A 521 7.82 7.19 -20.10
C GLN A 521 8.30 7.29 -18.64
N ARG A 522 7.47 7.80 -17.72
CA ARG A 522 7.80 7.86 -16.29
C ARG A 522 7.97 6.47 -15.68
N LEU A 523 7.06 5.56 -16.00
CA LEU A 523 7.14 4.17 -15.53
C LEU A 523 8.31 3.41 -16.15
N VAL A 524 8.74 3.77 -17.37
CA VAL A 524 9.97 3.24 -17.97
C VAL A 524 11.20 3.64 -17.15
N ALA A 525 11.29 4.89 -16.69
CA ALA A 525 12.36 5.33 -15.80
C ALA A 525 12.36 4.53 -14.48
N HIS A 526 11.18 4.34 -13.88
CA HIS A 526 11.04 3.50 -12.67
C HIS A 526 11.50 2.05 -12.92
N LYS A 527 11.12 1.45 -14.04
CA LYS A 527 11.55 0.10 -14.42
C LYS A 527 13.07 -0.04 -14.50
N VAL A 528 13.75 0.95 -15.10
CA VAL A 528 15.22 0.98 -15.22
C VAL A 528 15.87 1.09 -13.84
N ILE A 529 15.36 1.99 -13.00
CA ILE A 529 15.86 2.19 -11.63
C ILE A 529 15.64 0.94 -10.78
N ALA A 530 14.44 0.35 -10.83
CA ALA A 530 14.10 -0.89 -10.14
C ALA A 530 15.03 -2.03 -10.57
N LYS A 531 15.29 -2.20 -11.87
CA LYS A 531 16.24 -3.21 -12.37
C LYS A 531 17.65 -3.00 -11.80
N LYS A 532 18.14 -1.76 -11.75
CA LYS A 532 19.46 -1.42 -11.16
C LYS A 532 19.51 -1.79 -9.68
N LEU A 533 18.49 -1.41 -8.91
CA LEU A 533 18.39 -1.70 -7.47
C LEU A 533 18.24 -3.19 -7.15
N TYR A 534 17.47 -3.90 -7.98
CA TYR A 534 17.30 -5.34 -7.92
C TYR A 534 18.62 -6.07 -8.16
N ASN A 535 19.35 -5.71 -9.23
CA ASN A 535 20.65 -6.29 -9.54
C ASN A 535 21.69 -6.05 -8.44
N MET A 536 21.64 -4.90 -7.78
CA MET A 536 22.49 -4.61 -6.61
C MET A 536 22.16 -5.50 -5.40
N LEU A 537 20.91 -5.96 -5.24
CA LEU A 537 20.52 -6.86 -4.12
C LEU A 537 20.89 -8.32 -4.36
N LEU A 538 20.93 -8.79 -5.61
CA LEU A 538 21.15 -10.19 -5.96
C LEU A 538 22.34 -10.85 -5.24
N PRO A 539 23.56 -10.26 -5.22
CA PRO A 539 24.70 -10.86 -4.53
C PRO A 539 24.49 -11.00 -3.01
N HIS A 540 23.73 -10.11 -2.39
CA HIS A 540 23.42 -10.18 -0.96
C HIS A 540 22.49 -11.34 -0.62
N PHE A 541 21.70 -11.83 -1.58
CA PHE A 541 20.91 -13.06 -1.47
C PHE A 541 21.67 -14.31 -1.95
N GLY A 542 22.89 -14.16 -2.48
CA GLY A 542 23.68 -15.27 -3.00
C GLY A 542 23.18 -15.77 -4.35
N LEU A 543 22.51 -14.89 -5.12
CA LEU A 543 21.91 -15.19 -6.41
C LEU A 543 22.63 -14.43 -7.53
N ASP A 544 22.64 -14.99 -8.74
CA ASP A 544 23.02 -14.28 -9.97
C ASP A 544 21.80 -13.74 -10.74
N GLU A 545 22.07 -13.12 -11.90
CA GLU A 545 21.02 -12.57 -12.78
C GLU A 545 20.01 -13.64 -13.28
N ASN A 546 20.41 -14.91 -13.28
CA ASN A 546 19.58 -16.05 -13.68
C ASN A 546 18.85 -16.71 -12.50
N MET A 547 18.88 -16.08 -11.31
CA MET A 547 18.35 -16.65 -10.06
C MET A 547 19.04 -17.96 -9.65
N THR A 548 20.22 -18.25 -10.18
CA THR A 548 21.00 -19.40 -9.74
C THR A 548 21.77 -19.05 -8.47
N PRO A 549 21.88 -19.97 -7.51
CA PRO A 549 22.67 -19.73 -6.31
C PRO A 549 24.17 -19.76 -6.65
N VAL A 550 24.87 -18.63 -6.47
CA VAL A 550 26.29 -18.46 -6.88
C VAL A 550 27.24 -18.25 -5.68
N GLY A 551 26.75 -18.29 -4.45
CA GLY A 551 27.62 -18.27 -3.27
C GLY A 551 26.92 -18.04 -1.94
N HIS A 552 27.73 -17.81 -0.91
CA HIS A 552 27.25 -17.47 0.43
C HIS A 552 26.86 -15.99 0.50
N GLY A 553 25.68 -15.65 -0.02
CA GLY A 553 25.05 -14.35 0.23
C GLY A 553 24.80 -14.14 1.71
N ILE A 554 24.76 -12.87 2.15
CA ILE A 554 24.45 -12.51 3.55
C ILE A 554 23.12 -13.13 3.98
N PHE A 555 22.14 -13.15 3.07
CA PHE A 555 20.80 -13.67 3.28
C PHE A 555 20.62 -15.12 2.81
N SER A 556 21.70 -15.82 2.44
CA SER A 556 21.64 -17.20 1.90
C SER A 556 21.46 -18.28 2.98
N SER A 557 21.37 -17.91 4.26
CA SER A 557 21.37 -18.88 5.36
C SER A 557 20.22 -19.86 5.24
N SER A 558 20.57 -21.14 5.24
CA SER A 558 19.66 -22.25 5.39
C SER A 558 19.00 -22.26 6.77
N ILE A 559 17.86 -22.94 6.85
CA ILE A 559 17.01 -23.10 8.03
C ILE A 559 17.86 -23.55 9.22
N GLY A 560 18.04 -22.66 10.20
CA GLY A 560 18.97 -22.87 11.32
C GLY A 560 19.16 -21.63 12.18
N LYS A 561 20.25 -21.61 12.96
CA LYS A 561 20.65 -20.42 13.72
C LYS A 561 21.14 -19.35 12.73
N PRO A 562 20.58 -18.13 12.76
CA PRO A 562 21.02 -17.07 11.85
C PRO A 562 22.50 -16.76 12.09
N PRO A 563 23.31 -16.56 11.03
CA PRO A 563 24.69 -16.13 11.18
C PRO A 563 24.74 -14.72 11.81
N PRO A 564 25.87 -14.34 12.44
CA PRO A 564 26.07 -12.96 12.89
C PRO A 564 25.92 -12.02 11.69
N TYR A 565 24.98 -11.08 11.78
CA TYR A 565 24.68 -10.14 10.71
C TYR A 565 25.64 -8.95 10.77
N ASN A 566 26.38 -8.70 9.69
CA ASN A 566 27.23 -7.52 9.57
C ASN A 566 26.49 -6.39 8.86
N LYS A 567 26.07 -5.36 9.60
CA LYS A 567 25.38 -4.17 9.07
C LYS A 567 26.20 -3.43 8.01
N SER A 568 27.53 -3.47 8.09
CA SER A 568 28.39 -2.74 7.13
C SER A 568 28.34 -3.33 5.73
N ALA A 569 27.93 -4.60 5.58
CA ALA A 569 27.93 -5.28 4.30
C ALA A 569 26.89 -4.74 3.30
N LEU A 570 25.91 -3.97 3.79
CA LEU A 570 24.91 -3.28 2.97
C LEU A 570 25.10 -1.77 2.95
N GLN A 571 26.18 -1.23 3.50
CA GLN A 571 26.39 0.23 3.62
C GLN A 571 26.43 0.93 2.25
N ASP A 572 26.88 0.23 1.21
CA ASP A 572 26.96 0.74 -0.16
C ASP A 572 25.61 0.70 -0.91
N TYR A 573 24.60 0.01 -0.36
CA TYR A 573 23.27 -0.04 -0.95
C TYR A 573 22.56 1.32 -0.73
N PRO A 574 21.92 1.92 -1.75
CA PRO A 574 21.39 3.28 -1.63
C PRO A 574 20.23 3.39 -0.62
N ILE A 575 19.45 2.32 -0.42
CA ILE A 575 18.29 2.34 0.49
C ILE A 575 18.67 1.72 1.83
N GLN A 576 18.66 2.52 2.88
CA GLN A 576 19.10 2.12 4.21
C GLN A 576 17.94 2.15 5.19
N PRO A 577 17.62 1.02 5.85
CA PRO A 577 16.60 1.04 6.87
C PRO A 577 17.08 1.82 8.09
N VAL A 578 16.17 2.54 8.73
CA VAL A 578 16.43 3.31 9.95
C VAL A 578 15.38 3.05 11.03
N GLU A 579 15.79 3.18 12.29
CA GLU A 579 14.88 3.22 13.43
C GLU A 579 14.79 4.64 13.95
N TYR A 580 13.59 5.18 14.11
CA TYR A 580 13.41 6.52 14.68
C TYR A 580 13.92 6.64 16.13
N GLY A 581 14.09 5.52 16.84
CA GLY A 581 14.78 5.49 18.13
C GLY A 581 16.23 5.96 18.05
N ASN A 582 16.92 5.74 16.92
CA ASN A 582 18.28 6.20 16.67
C ASN A 582 18.29 7.61 16.02
N ARG A 583 17.62 8.56 16.68
CA ARG A 583 17.47 9.94 16.19
C ARG A 583 18.80 10.64 15.89
N PHE A 584 19.85 10.34 16.66
CA PHE A 584 21.13 11.04 16.54
C PHE A 584 21.83 10.72 15.22
N GLU A 585 21.79 9.47 14.77
CA GLU A 585 22.38 9.07 13.50
C GLU A 585 21.61 9.66 12.32
N ILE A 586 20.27 9.62 12.37
CA ILE A 586 19.40 10.20 11.32
C ILE A 586 19.64 11.70 11.20
N LEU A 587 19.59 12.43 12.32
CA LEU A 587 19.80 13.88 12.33
C LEU A 587 21.23 14.26 11.92
N LYS A 588 22.25 13.53 12.38
CA LYS A 588 23.64 13.76 11.97
C LYS A 588 23.77 13.63 10.45
N THR A 589 23.20 12.57 9.88
CA THR A 589 23.26 12.27 8.45
C THR A 589 22.51 13.32 7.62
N LEU A 590 21.29 13.69 8.02
CA LEU A 590 20.48 14.71 7.34
C LEU A 590 21.05 16.13 7.49
N SER A 591 21.69 16.45 8.62
CA SER A 591 22.27 17.78 8.86
C SER A 591 23.52 18.07 8.02
N GLY A 592 24.12 17.05 7.42
CA GLY A 592 25.25 17.21 6.51
C GLY A 592 24.86 17.74 5.12
N CYS A 593 23.57 17.75 4.77
CA CYS A 593 23.05 18.12 3.44
C CYS A 593 23.79 17.51 2.24
N GLY A 594 24.41 16.34 2.47
CA GLY A 594 24.92 15.49 1.39
C GLY A 594 23.77 14.88 0.60
N LYS A 595 24.08 13.98 -0.33
CA LYS A 595 23.10 13.23 -1.13
C LYS A 595 22.33 12.22 -0.25
N VAL A 596 21.48 12.73 0.62
CA VAL A 596 20.68 11.93 1.56
C VAL A 596 19.25 12.47 1.58
N ALA A 597 18.29 11.55 1.59
CA ALA A 597 16.89 11.86 1.84
C ALA A 597 16.34 10.91 2.90
N LEU A 598 15.38 11.38 3.69
CA LEU A 598 14.56 10.52 4.53
C LEU A 598 13.19 10.37 3.87
N MET A 599 12.74 9.13 3.70
CA MET A 599 11.50 8.79 3.01
C MET A 599 10.57 8.01 3.94
N ASP A 600 9.29 8.38 3.94
CA ASP A 600 8.21 7.77 4.74
C ASP A 600 6.85 8.17 4.12
N SER A 601 5.74 7.81 4.74
CA SER A 601 4.40 8.25 4.35
C SER A 601 4.29 9.79 4.29
N ALA A 602 3.45 10.27 3.38
CA ALA A 602 3.29 11.71 3.13
C ALA A 602 2.90 12.52 4.39
N GLU A 603 2.12 11.91 5.29
CA GLU A 603 1.70 12.49 6.58
C GLU A 603 2.87 12.57 7.57
N ASN A 604 3.66 11.49 7.69
CA ASN A 604 4.82 11.45 8.59
C ASN A 604 5.89 12.44 8.13
N ILE A 605 6.16 12.52 6.83
CA ILE A 605 7.14 13.46 6.27
C ILE A 605 6.71 14.90 6.48
N ALA A 606 5.42 15.24 6.36
CA ALA A 606 4.96 16.59 6.67
C ALA A 606 5.26 16.98 8.13
N THR A 607 5.00 16.06 9.06
CA THR A 607 5.29 16.25 10.49
C THR A 607 6.79 16.35 10.77
N ILE A 608 7.58 15.46 10.18
CA ILE A 608 9.04 15.43 10.32
C ILE A 608 9.67 16.69 9.72
N THR A 609 9.19 17.17 8.58
CA THR A 609 9.72 18.38 7.92
C THR A 609 9.57 19.61 8.81
N ASN A 610 8.42 19.76 9.49
CA ASN A 610 8.20 20.85 10.44
C ASN A 610 9.20 20.83 11.61
N PHE A 611 9.54 19.62 12.08
CA PHE A 611 10.55 19.40 13.11
C PHE A 611 11.97 19.65 12.60
N LEU A 612 12.33 19.14 11.42
CA LEU A 612 13.67 19.33 10.84
C LEU A 612 13.96 20.80 10.54
N ASN A 613 12.96 21.56 10.10
CA ASN A 613 13.07 23.00 9.90
C ASN A 613 13.09 23.80 11.22
N ASP A 614 12.99 23.15 12.39
CA ASP A 614 13.20 23.75 13.71
C ASP A 614 14.63 23.62 14.20
N ASN A 615 15.58 24.09 13.38
CA ASN A 615 17.01 23.93 13.67
C ASN A 615 17.72 25.27 13.77
N GLN A 616 18.66 25.36 14.73
CA GLN A 616 19.48 26.57 14.95
C GLN A 616 20.42 26.89 13.78
N LYS A 617 20.72 25.89 12.94
CA LYS A 617 21.63 26.05 11.78
C LYS A 617 20.95 26.69 10.57
N ARG A 618 19.64 26.99 10.64
CA ARG A 618 18.83 27.53 9.54
C ARG A 618 18.92 26.69 8.25
N ILE A 619 19.10 25.37 8.39
CA ILE A 619 19.08 24.44 7.27
C ILE A 619 17.63 24.27 6.82
N THR A 620 17.37 24.54 5.54
CA THR A 620 16.03 24.35 4.96
C THR A 620 15.90 22.95 4.38
N TYR A 621 14.96 22.20 4.91
CA TYR A 621 14.54 20.90 4.42
C TYR A 621 13.27 21.05 3.60
N VAL A 622 13.27 20.45 2.41
CA VAL A 622 12.14 20.48 1.48
C VAL A 622 11.52 19.11 1.42
N LYS A 623 10.18 19.08 1.54
CA LYS A 623 9.37 17.91 1.25
C LYS A 623 9.19 17.79 -0.27
N GLY A 624 9.38 16.59 -0.81
CA GLY A 624 8.94 16.21 -2.15
C GLY A 624 8.08 14.96 -2.11
N ASP A 625 7.22 14.78 -3.11
CA ASP A 625 6.38 13.60 -3.25
C ASP A 625 7.03 12.61 -4.21
N ASP A 626 6.87 11.31 -3.95
CA ASP A 626 7.49 10.27 -4.76
C ASP A 626 6.51 9.11 -5.01
N ASP A 627 6.33 8.76 -6.27
CA ASP A 627 5.40 7.71 -6.69
C ASP A 627 6.08 6.37 -6.95
N PHE A 628 7.41 6.27 -6.90
CA PHE A 628 8.15 5.02 -7.10
C PHE A 628 7.76 3.96 -6.05
N PHE A 629 7.50 4.42 -4.82
CA PHE A 629 7.03 3.57 -3.72
C PHE A 629 5.52 3.60 -3.49
N THR A 630 4.73 4.30 -4.31
CA THR A 630 3.27 4.29 -4.14
C THR A 630 2.73 2.87 -4.30
N GLU A 631 1.86 2.47 -3.37
CA GLU A 631 1.27 1.14 -3.34
C GLU A 631 -0.18 1.18 -2.88
N ILE A 632 -0.96 0.21 -3.33
CA ILE A 632 -2.32 0.01 -2.81
C ILE A 632 -2.19 -0.98 -1.67
N ARG A 633 -2.71 -0.65 -0.49
CA ARG A 633 -2.72 -1.57 0.66
C ARG A 633 -4.11 -2.12 0.88
N GLY A 634 -4.18 -3.29 1.48
CA GLY A 634 -5.46 -3.91 1.78
C GLY A 634 -5.33 -5.25 2.49
N TRP A 635 -6.46 -5.92 2.61
CA TRP A 635 -6.54 -7.27 3.14
C TRP A 635 -6.73 -8.25 1.98
N THR A 636 -5.95 -9.32 1.99
CA THR A 636 -6.08 -10.41 1.02
C THR A 636 -6.70 -11.63 1.70
N PHE A 637 -8.02 -11.74 1.63
CA PHE A 637 -8.75 -12.86 2.21
C PHE A 637 -8.69 -14.08 1.30
N PHE A 638 -8.55 -15.26 1.92
CA PHE A 638 -8.93 -16.50 1.29
C PHE A 638 -10.42 -16.49 0.97
N PRO A 639 -10.85 -16.95 -0.21
CA PRO A 639 -12.26 -16.95 -0.59
C PRO A 639 -13.06 -18.05 0.11
N VAL A 640 -13.16 -17.92 1.43
CA VAL A 640 -14.06 -18.72 2.24
C VAL A 640 -15.48 -18.37 1.84
N ARG A 641 -16.30 -19.39 1.54
CA ARG A 641 -17.72 -19.20 1.29
C ARG A 641 -18.37 -18.52 2.49
N ASP A 642 -19.14 -17.46 2.26
CA ASP A 642 -19.78 -16.65 3.30
C ASP A 642 -18.78 -16.25 4.41
N SER A 643 -17.60 -15.75 3.98
CA SER A 643 -16.46 -15.42 4.85
C SER A 643 -16.88 -14.43 5.94
N TYR A 644 -16.96 -14.92 7.18
CA TYR A 644 -17.40 -14.12 8.32
C TYR A 644 -16.54 -12.86 8.53
N ALA A 645 -15.21 -13.03 8.52
CA ALA A 645 -14.29 -11.93 8.75
C ALA A 645 -14.31 -10.90 7.61
N GLU A 646 -14.41 -11.35 6.36
CA GLU A 646 -14.45 -10.46 5.19
C GLU A 646 -15.75 -9.66 5.13
N GLU A 647 -16.91 -10.31 5.34
CA GLU A 647 -18.22 -9.64 5.33
C GLU A 647 -18.32 -8.59 6.44
N ARG A 648 -17.88 -8.93 7.65
CA ARG A 648 -17.90 -8.01 8.79
C ARG A 648 -16.95 -6.83 8.56
N LEU A 649 -15.75 -7.07 8.03
CA LEU A 649 -14.83 -5.99 7.67
C LEU A 649 -15.44 -5.07 6.60
N LYS A 650 -16.01 -5.62 5.53
CA LYS A 650 -16.69 -4.86 4.48
C LYS A 650 -17.81 -3.99 5.05
N LEU A 651 -18.60 -4.54 5.97
CA LEU A 651 -19.66 -3.82 6.66
C LEU A 651 -19.11 -2.71 7.57
N MET A 652 -18.01 -2.94 8.29
CA MET A 652 -17.36 -1.92 9.11
C MET A 652 -16.79 -0.77 8.26
N ILE A 653 -16.24 -1.07 7.09
CA ILE A 653 -15.74 -0.06 6.15
C ILE A 653 -16.90 0.75 5.56
N SER A 654 -17.92 0.08 5.01
CA SER A 654 -19.05 0.75 4.35
C SER A 654 -19.93 1.57 5.30
N SER A 655 -19.99 1.20 6.58
CA SER A 655 -20.71 1.94 7.62
C SER A 655 -19.91 3.10 8.26
N GLY A 656 -18.62 3.25 7.93
CA GLY A 656 -17.73 4.26 8.54
C GLY A 656 -17.25 3.93 9.95
N ILE A 657 -17.68 2.80 10.54
CA ILE A 657 -17.23 2.31 11.85
C ILE A 657 -15.71 2.12 11.85
N PHE A 658 -15.17 1.57 10.77
CA PHE A 658 -13.74 1.35 10.62
C PHE A 658 -12.93 2.64 10.71
N ALA A 659 -13.32 3.67 9.94
CA ALA A 659 -12.62 4.97 9.92
C ALA A 659 -12.68 5.67 11.29
N HIS A 660 -13.83 5.56 11.99
CA HIS A 660 -13.97 6.06 13.36
C HIS A 660 -12.96 5.39 14.31
N TRP A 661 -12.90 4.06 14.29
CA TRP A 661 -11.96 3.32 15.15
C TRP A 661 -10.50 3.55 14.80
N GLU A 662 -10.18 3.71 13.52
CA GLU A 662 -8.84 4.08 13.07
C GLU A 662 -8.41 5.44 13.63
N PHE A 663 -9.27 6.44 13.53
CA PHE A 663 -9.02 7.77 14.09
C PHE A 663 -8.80 7.71 15.61
N ILE A 664 -9.68 7.03 16.33
CA ILE A 664 -9.59 6.88 17.78
C ILE A 664 -8.32 6.10 18.18
N TYR A 665 -7.96 5.06 17.43
CA TYR A 665 -6.72 4.31 17.67
C TYR A 665 -5.48 5.19 17.47
N LYS A 666 -5.42 5.97 16.38
CA LYS A 666 -4.33 6.93 16.12
C LYS A 666 -4.23 8.00 17.20
N LEU A 667 -5.35 8.41 17.79
CA LEU A 667 -5.38 9.34 18.93
C LEU A 667 -4.82 8.71 20.21
N TRP A 668 -5.16 7.45 20.49
CA TRP A 668 -4.68 6.74 21.69
C TRP A 668 -3.22 6.32 21.59
N LYS A 669 -2.78 5.91 20.39
CA LYS A 669 -1.44 5.40 20.11
C LYS A 669 -0.88 6.13 18.89
N PRO A 670 -0.50 7.42 19.04
CA PRO A 670 0.09 8.19 17.95
C PRO A 670 1.41 7.55 17.51
N LYS A 671 1.71 7.63 16.21
CA LYS A 671 2.97 7.13 15.66
C LYS A 671 4.14 7.88 16.29
N LYS A 672 5.11 7.13 16.81
CA LYS A 672 6.34 7.70 17.39
C LYS A 672 7.31 8.03 16.27
N LEU A 673 7.25 9.26 15.78
CA LEU A 673 8.15 9.78 14.75
C LEU A 673 9.40 10.43 15.36
N LEU A 674 10.29 10.98 14.53
CA LEU A 674 11.53 11.64 14.98
C LEU A 674 11.31 12.73 16.04
N ASN A 675 10.25 13.53 15.88
CA ASN A 675 9.91 14.61 16.82
C ASN A 675 9.54 14.08 18.22
N TYR A 676 8.85 12.94 18.29
CA TYR A 676 8.51 12.27 19.56
C TYR A 676 9.79 11.87 20.29
N TYR A 677 10.71 11.17 19.60
CA TYR A 677 11.98 10.78 20.20
C TYR A 677 12.87 11.96 20.53
N ALA A 678 12.68 13.12 19.89
CA ALA A 678 13.38 14.37 20.18
C ALA A 678 12.82 15.15 21.39
N ASN A 679 11.73 14.69 22.01
CA ASN A 679 10.95 15.46 23.01
C ASN A 679 10.54 16.84 22.47
N TRP A 680 10.21 16.93 21.18
CA TRP A 680 9.82 18.17 20.54
C TRP A 680 8.32 18.39 20.68
N THR A 681 7.93 19.39 21.47
CA THR A 681 6.52 19.71 21.76
C THR A 681 6.00 20.91 20.97
N HIS A 682 6.86 21.88 20.68
CA HIS A 682 6.52 23.11 19.96
C HIS A 682 7.77 23.61 19.22
N PRO A 683 7.60 24.38 18.13
CA PRO A 683 8.71 25.05 17.45
C PRO A 683 9.47 25.94 18.45
N LYS A 684 10.78 25.72 18.59
CA LYS A 684 11.68 26.50 19.44
C LYS A 684 12.14 27.78 18.75
N VAL A 685 12.24 27.72 17.43
CA VAL A 685 12.55 28.87 16.58
C VAL A 685 11.23 29.60 16.33
N GLU A 686 11.10 30.84 16.82
CA GLU A 686 9.90 31.65 16.62
C GLU A 686 9.52 31.66 15.14
N ALA A 687 8.22 31.50 14.83
CA ALA A 687 7.74 31.53 13.45
C ALA A 687 8.19 32.81 12.70
N VAL A 688 8.36 33.91 13.44
CA VAL A 688 8.88 35.19 12.95
C VAL A 688 10.33 35.09 12.47
N SER A 689 11.16 34.25 13.10
CA SER A 689 12.56 33.99 12.71
C SER A 689 12.72 32.94 11.60
N ARG A 690 11.62 32.26 11.22
CA ARG A 690 11.54 31.38 10.03
C ARG A 690 11.00 32.08 8.78
N LEU A 691 10.40 33.26 8.93
CA LEU A 691 10.38 34.20 7.82
C LEU A 691 11.86 34.52 7.57
N ASP A 692 12.43 33.92 6.53
CA ASP A 692 13.78 34.27 6.09
C ASP A 692 13.78 35.78 5.80
N PHE A 693 14.35 36.48 6.77
CA PHE A 693 14.46 37.91 6.97
C PHE A 693 15.96 38.15 7.04
N ASP A 694 16.51 38.85 6.06
CA ASP A 694 17.48 39.93 6.34
C ASP A 694 17.21 41.11 5.40
N SER A 695 16.48 40.89 4.30
CA SER A 695 16.30 41.86 3.21
C SER A 695 14.87 42.41 3.02
N LYS A 696 13.83 41.74 3.52
CA LYS A 696 12.52 41.95 2.90
C LYS A 696 11.82 43.27 3.26
N ILE A 697 11.70 43.67 4.54
CA ILE A 697 10.88 44.86 4.88
C ILE A 697 11.43 45.75 6.04
N THR A 698 12.34 45.29 6.93
CA THR A 698 12.88 46.17 8.01
C THR A 698 13.75 47.32 7.48
N ALA A 699 14.50 47.09 6.39
CA ALA A 699 15.23 48.15 5.67
C ALA A 699 14.30 49.09 4.89
N ALA A 700 13.20 48.59 4.32
CA ALA A 700 12.25 49.40 3.58
C ALA A 700 11.48 50.38 4.48
N PHE A 701 11.23 50.03 5.74
CA PHE A 701 10.54 50.90 6.69
C PHE A 701 11.46 51.74 7.59
N VAL A 702 12.71 51.34 7.90
CA VAL A 702 13.64 52.23 8.62
C VAL A 702 14.21 53.32 7.71
N LEU A 703 14.54 53.04 6.44
CA LEU A 703 14.97 54.07 5.47
C LEU A 703 13.84 55.02 5.10
N ARG A 704 12.59 54.54 4.94
CA ARG A 704 11.48 55.40 4.51
C ARG A 704 10.83 56.18 5.66
N ALA A 705 10.80 55.62 6.87
CA ALA A 705 10.37 56.38 8.05
C ALA A 705 11.45 57.35 8.55
N GLY A 706 12.76 57.03 8.41
CA GLY A 706 13.85 57.95 8.75
C GLY A 706 14.01 59.14 7.79
N TYR A 707 13.78 58.95 6.48
CA TYR A 707 13.90 60.04 5.51
C TYR A 707 12.68 60.97 5.46
N CYS A 708 11.46 60.47 5.70
CA CYS A 708 10.27 61.33 5.66
C CYS A 708 10.05 62.12 6.95
N TYR A 709 10.64 61.72 8.09
CA TYR A 709 10.50 62.48 9.33
C TYR A 709 11.51 63.62 9.49
N ASN A 710 12.43 63.83 8.54
CA ASN A 710 13.43 64.92 8.65
C ASN A 710 13.41 65.96 7.50
N ASN A 711 12.50 65.85 6.53
CA ASN A 711 12.27 66.91 5.54
C ASN A 711 10.91 67.60 5.77
N ARG A 712 11.01 68.52 6.74
CA ARG A 712 10.26 69.76 6.95
C ARG A 712 9.96 70.49 5.61
N TRP A 713 8.92 71.33 5.62
CA TRP A 713 8.44 72.26 4.58
C TRP A 713 7.24 71.77 3.75
N VAL A 714 6.01 72.00 4.24
CA VAL A 714 4.96 72.85 3.62
C VAL A 714 3.83 73.04 4.65
N GLN A 715 3.28 74.26 4.71
CA GLN A 715 2.47 74.87 5.78
C GLN A 715 0.96 74.52 5.79
N ASP A 716 0.41 74.59 7.01
CA ASP A 716 -0.93 75.03 7.46
C ASP A 716 -2.24 74.36 6.99
N ILE A 717 -2.66 73.30 7.70
CA ILE A 717 -4.09 72.98 7.99
C ILE A 717 -4.17 72.28 9.38
N PRO A 718 -5.06 72.67 10.32
CA PRO A 718 -5.20 71.98 11.60
C PRO A 718 -6.23 70.83 11.51
N CYS A 719 -5.83 69.62 11.90
CA CYS A 719 -6.74 68.52 12.20
C CYS A 719 -6.57 68.06 13.64
N SER A 720 -7.40 68.59 14.52
CA SER A 720 -7.74 67.99 15.81
C SER A 720 -8.64 66.78 15.60
N ASN A 721 -8.41 65.73 16.39
CA ASN A 721 -9.20 64.50 16.60
C ASN A 721 -8.81 63.29 15.74
N PHE A 722 -7.88 62.48 16.24
CA PHE A 722 -7.87 61.02 16.05
C PHE A 722 -7.04 60.35 17.16
N THR A 723 -7.58 60.34 18.38
CA THR A 723 -7.13 59.49 19.49
C THR A 723 -8.31 58.61 19.86
N ASP A 724 -8.33 57.37 19.37
CA ASP A 724 -9.01 56.20 19.95
C ASP A 724 -9.06 55.04 18.94
N SER A 725 -7.92 54.34 18.71
CA SER A 725 -7.95 52.98 18.12
C SER A 725 -6.62 52.20 18.23
N GLN A 726 -5.78 52.42 19.24
CA GLN A 726 -4.46 51.76 19.34
C GLN A 726 -4.33 50.57 20.29
N ASN A 727 -5.38 50.09 20.96
CA ASN A 727 -5.27 49.05 22.00
C ASN A 727 -5.80 47.64 21.64
N ALA A 728 -5.84 47.23 20.37
CA ALA A 728 -6.43 45.93 19.98
C ALA A 728 -5.51 44.93 19.26
N TRP A 729 -4.19 45.12 19.22
CA TRP A 729 -3.28 44.27 18.43
C TRP A 729 -2.14 43.57 19.19
N LEU A 730 -2.31 43.35 20.50
CA LEU A 730 -1.39 42.54 21.31
C LEU A 730 -2.18 41.45 22.04
N HIS A 731 -2.58 40.41 21.31
CA HIS A 731 -2.75 39.02 21.78
C HIS A 731 -3.32 38.15 20.64
N VAL A 732 -2.45 37.60 19.78
CA VAL A 732 -2.59 36.29 19.12
C VAL A 732 -1.20 35.69 18.98
#